data_AF-R8BQC3-F1
#
_entry.id   AF-R8BQC3-F1
#
_cell.length_a   1.000
_cell.length_b   1.000
_cell.length_c   1.000
_cell.angle_alpha   90.00
_cell.angle_beta   90.00
_cell.angle_gamma   90.00
#
_symmetry.space_group_name_H-M   'P 1'
#
loop_
_entity.id
_entity.type
_entity.pdbx_description
1 polymer ?
#
loop_
_entity_poly.entity_id
_entity_poly.type
_entity_poly.pdbx_seq_one_letter_code
_entity_poly.pdbx_strand_id
1 'polypeptide(L)'
;MTVMCCASWGDWAIYMAWGFWWFDVVISLACAISLPFIVMHRHRPQLNETTAALLLPVVPAVVASASGGILAEALPNTDHAVTTLVTSYILWGIGESFSMFILAMYFHRLTVHHLPPREIIVSVFLPVGPLGQGGFGIQQLGKVALKLLPQTASFGKVGTDAIHGGEVLYMVGIFMAFIMWGAGLGWLMLAGASILTTANFPFNMGWWGFTFPLGVFTTCTGMLAQELSSPFFKVLTMIFSISVFLLCQLLALMTPSLQLILALTLTQPAVEIWHVYRIPILLATFAILVSVRVYLHFHDEGEKLPFLQKTFAHETKETVDVPVPNLSSVPRVDEKRTKPSGPRRIKGELQKQKNDDTGAVELSKRQIKIVVFFSSLTGSTKTFADKYTESLAKAVSTITCDSASTFAEPQLIDLSEVDFDDYFITPPKSDGSSDLATAYFYLFLIPSYNIDTINDTFLEHLQETHHDFRIDTAPLSGLLGYSVFGLGDREGWPTEEEGFGFQAKEVDRWMAKLSSRKRAYPLGLGDTKKDLSVRLQEWSEGVVDVLGLIARTGSLGEGVPGSGDPLESDGEDVADEDDGEVMMETSSNGKRAKTGDSGDLGDVEDLGRLLRDSPKDGRNKAAGAPLAVDFTAYGTSQKRRKQPVQQIKEMVPKGSPTYTALTKQGYSIVGSHSGVKICRWTKSALRGRGSCYKFSFYGINSHQCMETTPSLSCSNKCVFCWRHGTNPVGTNWRWVVDPPQLIFDGVRENHYKKIKMMRGVPGVRAARFAEAMRIRHCALSLVGEPIFYPHINEFLGMLHKERISSFLVCNAQHPDQLAALNHVTQLYVSIDASNKESLRKVDRPLHRDFWERFQRCLDILREKRFKQRTVFRLTLVKGFNIEDEVEGYADLIERSLPCFVEIKGVTYCGTSTSSSAGLSMANVPFYSEVCDFVTSLDKELNRRGLNYGIAAEHAHSCCVLLASDRFKVNGKWRTLIDYDKFFQLLEEKGQDGDFSPEDYMGQETPEWATWGNGGFDPRDQRVDRKGRPIEI
;
A
#
# COMPACT_ATOMS: atom_id res chain seq x y z
N MET A 1 1.81 23.34 -39.27
CA MET A 1 1.55 24.28 -40.39
C MET A 1 2.72 25.23 -40.62
N THR A 2 3.08 26.12 -39.67
CA THR A 2 4.06 27.21 -39.90
C THR A 2 5.32 26.81 -40.67
N VAL A 3 6.03 25.75 -40.26
CA VAL A 3 7.24 25.25 -40.95
C VAL A 3 7.01 24.90 -42.42
N MET A 4 5.85 24.32 -42.78
CA MET A 4 5.50 23.99 -44.17
C MET A 4 5.28 25.25 -45.03
N CYS A 5 4.80 26.35 -44.43
CA CYS A 5 4.68 27.63 -45.12
C CYS A 5 6.04 28.34 -45.21
N CYS A 6 6.81 28.35 -44.12
CA CYS A 6 8.16 28.93 -44.09
C CYS A 6 9.09 28.30 -45.13
N ALA A 7 9.02 26.98 -45.33
CA ALA A 7 9.79 26.28 -46.37
C ALA A 7 9.51 26.80 -47.79
N SER A 8 8.29 27.31 -48.06
CA SER A 8 7.95 27.93 -49.34
C SER A 8 8.30 29.43 -49.43
N TRP A 9 8.71 30.05 -48.32
CA TRP A 9 9.05 31.49 -48.25
C TRP A 9 10.56 31.74 -48.10
N GLY A 10 11.36 30.68 -48.01
CA GLY A 10 12.83 30.72 -47.94
C GLY A 10 13.40 30.69 -46.51
N ASP A 11 14.69 30.36 -46.40
CA ASP A 11 15.39 30.04 -45.15
C ASP A 11 15.21 31.05 -44.02
N TRP A 12 15.12 32.35 -44.33
CA TRP A 12 14.87 33.41 -43.34
C TRP A 12 13.59 33.17 -42.53
N ALA A 13 12.55 32.61 -43.14
CA ALA A 13 11.29 32.29 -42.49
C ALA A 13 11.41 31.05 -41.57
N ILE A 14 12.35 30.14 -41.88
CA ILE A 14 12.68 28.98 -41.04
C ILE A 14 13.50 29.44 -39.83
N TYR A 15 14.48 30.34 -40.01
CA TYR A 15 15.20 30.96 -38.90
C TYR A 15 14.31 31.84 -38.01
N MET A 16 13.33 32.54 -38.59
CA MET A 16 12.29 33.25 -37.81
C MET A 16 11.43 32.27 -37.00
N ALA A 17 11.02 31.14 -37.57
CA ALA A 17 10.31 30.09 -36.84
C ALA A 17 11.17 29.49 -35.70
N TRP A 18 12.49 29.40 -35.89
CA TRP A 18 13.45 28.96 -34.86
C TRP A 18 13.65 29.98 -33.74
N GLY A 19 13.65 31.28 -34.05
CA GLY A 19 13.61 32.34 -33.03
C GLY A 19 12.34 32.26 -32.16
N PHE A 20 11.17 32.05 -32.78
CA PHE A 20 9.93 31.84 -32.03
C PHE A 20 9.90 30.51 -31.27
N TRP A 21 10.52 29.45 -31.80
CA TRP A 21 10.66 28.18 -31.09
C TRP A 21 11.50 28.31 -29.82
N TRP A 22 12.65 29.00 -29.87
CA TRP A 22 13.43 29.27 -28.66
C TRP A 22 12.68 30.08 -27.60
N PHE A 23 11.81 31.01 -28.04
CA PHE A 23 10.93 31.77 -27.14
C PHE A 23 9.88 30.85 -26.47
N ASP A 24 9.26 29.94 -27.24
CA ASP A 24 8.39 28.89 -26.69
C ASP A 24 9.15 27.98 -25.71
N VAL A 25 10.33 27.48 -26.06
CA VAL A 25 11.19 26.65 -25.18
C VAL A 25 11.43 27.30 -23.83
N VAL A 26 11.78 28.59 -23.80
CA VAL A 26 12.01 29.33 -22.55
C VAL A 26 10.72 29.48 -21.72
N ILE A 27 9.60 29.79 -22.35
CA ILE A 27 8.30 29.93 -21.67
C ILE A 27 7.78 28.58 -21.17
N SER A 28 7.86 27.54 -21.98
CA SER A 28 7.42 26.19 -21.69
C SER A 28 8.23 25.56 -20.54
N LEU A 29 9.56 25.75 -20.50
CA LEU A 29 10.37 25.38 -19.33
C LEU A 29 10.03 26.20 -18.08
N ALA A 30 9.84 27.52 -18.22
CA ALA A 30 9.46 28.37 -17.09
C ALA A 30 8.09 27.98 -16.51
N CYS A 31 7.14 27.56 -17.35
CA CYS A 31 5.84 27.03 -16.93
C CYS A 31 5.98 25.65 -16.26
N ALA A 32 6.61 24.69 -16.94
CA ALA A 32 6.73 23.31 -16.48
C ALA A 32 7.50 23.18 -15.15
N ILE A 33 8.44 24.09 -14.86
CA ILE A 33 9.15 24.13 -13.57
C ILE A 33 8.39 24.98 -12.55
N SER A 34 8.03 26.23 -12.88
CA SER A 34 7.57 27.17 -11.86
C SER A 34 6.10 27.00 -11.45
N LEU A 35 5.22 26.52 -12.33
CA LEU A 35 3.81 26.35 -11.99
C LEU A 35 3.57 25.12 -11.10
N PRO A 36 4.12 23.92 -11.35
CA PRO A 36 4.10 22.83 -10.37
C PRO A 36 4.74 23.22 -9.04
N PHE A 37 5.85 23.97 -9.04
CA PHE A 37 6.43 24.48 -7.80
C PHE A 37 5.50 25.44 -7.04
N ILE A 38 4.79 26.34 -7.74
CA ILE A 38 3.79 27.23 -7.14
C ILE A 38 2.60 26.43 -6.60
N VAL A 39 2.14 25.40 -7.30
CA VAL A 39 1.08 24.50 -6.83
C VAL A 39 1.52 23.80 -5.53
N MET A 40 2.69 23.14 -5.53
CA MET A 40 3.22 22.44 -4.34
C MET A 40 3.51 23.37 -3.16
N HIS A 41 4.05 24.56 -3.40
CA HIS A 41 4.47 25.46 -2.32
C HIS A 41 3.33 26.32 -1.78
N ARG A 42 2.51 26.90 -2.66
CA ARG A 42 1.55 27.98 -2.33
C ARG A 42 0.09 27.53 -2.33
N HIS A 43 -0.34 26.68 -3.26
CA HIS A 43 -1.75 26.29 -3.37
C HIS A 43 -2.07 25.03 -2.56
N ARG A 44 -1.19 24.03 -2.57
CA ARG A 44 -1.35 22.74 -1.86
C ARG A 44 -2.76 22.14 -2.04
N PRO A 45 -3.22 21.96 -3.30
CA PRO A 45 -4.56 21.42 -3.57
C PRO A 45 -4.70 20.03 -2.93
N GLN A 46 -5.91 19.74 -2.48
CA GLN A 46 -6.25 18.42 -1.96
C GLN A 46 -6.40 17.40 -3.11
N LEU A 47 -6.43 16.10 -2.78
CA LEU A 47 -6.49 15.05 -3.81
C LEU A 47 -7.83 15.07 -4.57
N ASN A 48 -8.94 15.44 -3.93
CA ASN A 48 -10.25 15.64 -4.56
C ASN A 48 -10.24 16.81 -5.59
N GLU A 49 -9.63 17.95 -5.25
CA GLU A 49 -9.43 19.13 -6.09
C GLU A 49 -8.45 18.90 -7.25
N THR A 50 -7.63 17.85 -7.17
CA THR A 50 -6.60 17.54 -8.16
C THR A 50 -7.24 17.10 -9.48
N THR A 51 -7.13 17.95 -10.51
CA THR A 51 -7.69 17.69 -11.85
C THR A 51 -6.60 17.52 -12.89
N ALA A 52 -6.92 16.86 -14.01
CA ALA A 52 -6.00 16.73 -15.15
C ALA A 52 -5.57 18.08 -15.77
N ALA A 53 -6.20 19.20 -15.40
CA ALA A 53 -5.73 20.53 -15.75
C ALA A 53 -4.32 20.84 -15.23
N LEU A 54 -3.81 20.10 -14.23
CA LEU A 54 -2.40 20.17 -13.80
C LEU A 54 -1.41 19.73 -14.88
N LEU A 55 -1.85 19.06 -15.96
CA LEU A 55 -1.01 18.78 -17.13
C LEU A 55 -0.76 20.03 -18.00
N LEU A 56 -1.66 21.03 -17.97
CA LEU A 56 -1.60 22.19 -18.86
C LEU A 56 -0.31 23.05 -18.74
N PRO A 57 0.33 23.19 -17.56
CA PRO A 57 1.64 23.83 -17.44
C PRO A 57 2.83 23.01 -17.95
N VAL A 58 2.69 21.69 -18.10
CA VAL A 58 3.79 20.73 -18.33
C VAL A 58 3.80 20.23 -19.78
N VAL A 59 2.62 19.90 -20.33
CA VAL A 59 2.42 19.47 -21.72
C VAL A 59 3.05 20.43 -22.76
N PRO A 60 3.09 21.77 -22.58
CA PRO A 60 3.81 22.67 -23.50
C PRO A 60 5.28 22.29 -23.73
N ALA A 61 6.00 21.73 -22.75
CA ALA A 61 7.36 21.24 -22.98
C ALA A 61 7.41 20.02 -23.92
N VAL A 62 6.42 19.12 -23.82
CA VAL A 62 6.25 17.97 -24.74
C VAL A 62 5.85 18.45 -26.14
N VAL A 63 5.02 19.49 -26.24
CA VAL A 63 4.67 20.14 -27.51
C VAL A 63 5.88 20.82 -28.16
N ALA A 64 6.66 21.59 -27.39
CA ALA A 64 7.88 22.26 -27.83
C ALA A 64 8.96 21.26 -28.30
N SER A 65 9.08 20.12 -27.63
CA SER A 65 9.92 18.98 -28.08
C SER A 65 9.48 18.49 -29.46
N ALA A 66 8.21 18.16 -29.64
CA ALA A 66 7.71 17.60 -30.90
C ALA A 66 7.75 18.61 -32.06
N SER A 67 7.47 19.90 -31.79
CA SER A 67 7.60 20.97 -32.79
C SER A 67 9.07 21.23 -33.13
N GLY A 68 9.98 21.12 -32.15
CA GLY A 68 11.43 21.17 -32.34
C GLY A 68 11.95 20.03 -33.22
N GLY A 69 11.40 18.82 -33.06
CA GLY A 69 11.65 17.70 -33.96
C GLY A 69 11.20 17.94 -35.41
N ILE A 70 10.08 18.62 -35.64
CA ILE A 70 9.65 19.01 -37.00
C ILE A 70 10.57 20.10 -37.56
N LEU A 71 10.98 21.06 -36.74
CA LEU A 71 11.83 22.18 -37.15
C LEU A 71 13.27 21.74 -37.44
N ALA A 72 13.83 20.81 -36.66
CA ALA A 72 15.15 20.22 -36.88
C ALA A 72 15.23 19.41 -38.19
N GLU A 73 14.12 18.91 -38.73
CA GLU A 73 14.09 18.28 -40.05
C GLU A 73 14.25 19.28 -41.20
N ALA A 74 13.89 20.55 -40.96
CA ALA A 74 13.78 21.64 -41.94
C ALA A 74 14.85 22.74 -41.81
N LEU A 75 15.65 22.76 -40.73
CA LEU A 75 16.72 23.76 -40.53
C LEU A 75 17.85 23.59 -41.56
N PRO A 76 18.26 24.64 -42.30
CA PRO A 76 19.35 24.53 -43.29
C PRO A 76 20.74 24.32 -42.69
N ASN A 77 20.96 24.73 -41.43
CA ASN A 77 22.24 24.62 -40.74
C ASN A 77 22.25 23.39 -39.80
N THR A 78 23.20 22.48 -40.02
CA THR A 78 23.32 21.21 -39.27
C THR A 78 23.57 21.41 -37.78
N ASP A 79 24.41 22.36 -37.36
CA ASP A 79 24.69 22.61 -35.94
C ASP A 79 23.45 23.13 -35.20
N HIS A 80 22.67 24.02 -35.84
CA HIS A 80 21.39 24.49 -35.32
C HIS A 80 20.35 23.36 -35.29
N ALA A 81 20.33 22.48 -36.31
CA ALA A 81 19.45 21.31 -36.33
C ALA A 81 19.79 20.31 -35.20
N VAL A 82 21.07 19.99 -34.99
CA VAL A 82 21.56 19.12 -33.89
C VAL A 82 21.31 19.75 -32.53
N THR A 83 21.54 21.07 -32.37
CA THR A 83 21.22 21.78 -31.12
C THR A 83 19.73 21.68 -30.81
N THR A 84 18.87 21.92 -31.81
CA THR A 84 17.40 21.81 -31.70
C THR A 84 16.97 20.38 -31.34
N LEU A 85 17.59 19.36 -31.96
CA LEU A 85 17.34 17.94 -31.67
C LEU A 85 17.68 17.58 -30.21
N VAL A 86 18.89 17.93 -29.74
CA VAL A 86 19.35 17.65 -28.36
C VAL A 86 18.48 18.38 -27.33
N THR A 87 18.18 19.66 -27.55
CA THR A 87 17.28 20.42 -26.69
C THR A 87 15.87 19.82 -26.66
N SER A 88 15.37 19.31 -27.80
CA SER A 88 14.06 18.65 -27.86
C SER A 88 14.02 17.35 -27.06
N TYR A 89 15.06 16.51 -27.11
CA TYR A 89 15.15 15.32 -26.24
C TYR A 89 15.14 15.68 -24.73
N ILE A 90 15.80 16.78 -24.35
CA ILE A 90 15.78 17.28 -22.95
C ILE A 90 14.37 17.76 -22.56
N LEU A 91 13.70 18.50 -23.44
CA LEU A 91 12.32 18.97 -23.25
C LEU A 91 11.33 17.82 -23.14
N TRP A 92 11.49 16.79 -23.96
CA TRP A 92 10.72 15.54 -23.89
C TRP A 92 10.90 14.87 -22.53
N GLY A 93 12.15 14.67 -22.09
CA GLY A 93 12.44 14.03 -20.80
C GLY A 93 11.85 14.77 -19.61
N ILE A 94 11.92 16.11 -19.58
CA ILE A 94 11.32 16.93 -18.52
C ILE A 94 9.78 16.88 -18.58
N GLY A 95 9.21 17.15 -19.75
CA GLY A 95 7.76 17.25 -19.93
C GLY A 95 7.04 15.92 -19.71
N GLU A 96 7.59 14.81 -20.21
CA GLU A 96 6.97 13.50 -20.08
C GLU A 96 7.13 12.94 -18.66
N SER A 97 8.28 13.12 -18.00
CA SER A 97 8.47 12.67 -16.61
C SER A 97 7.48 13.35 -15.65
N PHE A 98 7.33 14.68 -15.77
CA PHE A 98 6.37 15.42 -14.95
C PHE A 98 4.93 15.08 -15.34
N SER A 99 4.64 14.85 -16.62
CA SER A 99 3.31 14.37 -17.05
C SER A 99 2.99 13.01 -16.45
N MET A 100 3.93 12.06 -16.43
CA MET A 100 3.74 10.74 -15.82
C MET A 100 3.52 10.79 -14.30
N PHE A 101 4.19 11.69 -13.57
CA PHE A 101 3.89 11.92 -12.15
C PHE A 101 2.47 12.47 -11.94
N ILE A 102 2.04 13.41 -12.77
CA ILE A 102 0.69 13.99 -12.71
C ILE A 102 -0.37 12.96 -13.14
N LEU A 103 -0.08 12.11 -14.13
CA LEU A 103 -0.94 11.01 -14.57
C LEU A 103 -1.12 9.95 -13.48
N ALA A 104 -0.05 9.55 -12.78
CA ALA A 104 -0.14 8.62 -11.66
C ALA A 104 -0.96 9.19 -10.50
N MET A 105 -0.74 10.46 -10.15
CA MET A 105 -1.52 11.18 -9.14
C MET A 105 -2.99 11.34 -9.56
N TYR A 106 -3.27 11.64 -10.84
CA TYR A 106 -4.62 11.80 -11.35
C TYR A 106 -5.36 10.45 -11.50
N PHE A 107 -4.67 9.38 -11.84
CA PHE A 107 -5.22 8.02 -11.79
C PHE A 107 -5.59 7.64 -10.36
N HIS A 108 -4.70 7.88 -9.39
CA HIS A 108 -5.00 7.67 -7.97
C HIS A 108 -6.23 8.50 -7.54
N ARG A 109 -6.30 9.77 -7.92
CA ARG A 109 -7.46 10.66 -7.72
C ARG A 109 -8.76 10.14 -8.34
N LEU A 110 -8.70 9.42 -9.46
CA LEU A 110 -9.87 8.78 -10.09
C LEU A 110 -10.23 7.42 -9.45
N THR A 111 -9.29 6.75 -8.80
CA THR A 111 -9.56 5.53 -8.01
C THR A 111 -10.10 5.80 -6.61
N VAL A 112 -9.83 6.97 -6.04
CA VAL A 112 -10.26 7.35 -4.67
C VAL A 112 -11.50 8.26 -4.68
N HIS A 113 -11.59 9.21 -5.62
CA HIS A 113 -12.70 10.16 -5.67
C HIS A 113 -13.52 10.00 -6.95
N HIS A 114 -14.84 10.20 -6.85
CA HIS A 114 -15.76 10.14 -7.99
C HIS A 114 -15.30 10.98 -9.20
N LEU A 115 -15.77 10.59 -10.40
CA LEU A 115 -15.47 11.28 -11.66
C LEU A 115 -15.67 12.81 -11.54
N PRO A 116 -14.86 13.64 -12.22
CA PRO A 116 -14.97 15.09 -12.12
C PRO A 116 -16.40 15.59 -12.39
N PRO A 117 -16.89 16.63 -11.68
CA PRO A 117 -18.24 17.17 -11.85
C PRO A 117 -18.61 17.40 -13.31
N ARG A 118 -19.89 17.23 -13.65
CA ARG A 118 -20.40 17.19 -15.04
C ARG A 118 -19.97 18.39 -15.90
N GLU A 119 -19.76 19.55 -15.29
CA GLU A 119 -19.29 20.77 -15.94
C GLU A 119 -17.85 20.68 -16.46
N ILE A 120 -16.99 19.89 -15.81
CA ILE A 120 -15.57 19.73 -16.13
C ILE A 120 -15.20 18.30 -16.59
N ILE A 121 -16.19 17.43 -16.83
CA ILE A 121 -15.99 16.02 -17.26
C ILE A 121 -15.12 15.89 -18.53
N VAL A 122 -15.14 16.89 -19.42
CA VAL A 122 -14.28 16.96 -20.62
C VAL A 122 -12.78 16.90 -20.27
N SER A 123 -12.38 17.37 -19.09
CA SER A 123 -10.98 17.34 -18.64
C SER A 123 -10.41 15.92 -18.49
N VAL A 124 -11.26 14.89 -18.40
CA VAL A 124 -10.84 13.47 -18.37
C VAL A 124 -10.15 13.03 -19.68
N PHE A 125 -10.25 13.82 -20.76
CA PHE A 125 -9.50 13.58 -22.02
C PHE A 125 -8.07 14.14 -22.00
N LEU A 126 -7.74 15.09 -21.12
CA LEU A 126 -6.40 15.70 -21.05
C LEU A 126 -5.24 14.69 -20.85
N PRO A 127 -5.39 13.57 -20.10
CA PRO A 127 -4.40 12.50 -20.01
C PRO A 127 -3.92 11.90 -21.35
N VAL A 128 -4.76 11.89 -22.38
CA VAL A 128 -4.39 11.41 -23.72
C VAL A 128 -3.42 12.40 -24.42
N GLY A 129 -3.39 13.66 -23.96
CA GLY A 129 -2.53 14.73 -24.47
C GLY A 129 -1.03 14.44 -24.41
N PRO A 130 -0.40 14.29 -23.23
CA PRO A 130 1.02 13.96 -23.13
C PRO A 130 1.34 12.62 -23.82
N LEU A 131 0.53 11.58 -23.61
CA LEU A 131 0.78 10.25 -24.18
C LEU A 131 0.78 10.27 -25.72
N GLY A 132 -0.17 10.97 -26.35
CA GLY A 132 -0.20 11.14 -27.81
C GLY A 132 0.91 12.06 -28.32
N GLN A 133 1.10 13.23 -27.71
CA GLN A 133 2.09 14.22 -28.18
C GLN A 133 3.54 13.77 -27.93
N GLY A 134 3.79 13.13 -26.80
CA GLY A 134 5.09 12.56 -26.43
C GLY A 134 5.42 11.32 -27.27
N GLY A 135 4.43 10.48 -27.57
CA GLY A 135 4.57 9.38 -28.53
C GLY A 135 4.93 9.88 -29.94
N PHE A 136 4.16 10.84 -30.48
CA PHE A 136 4.50 11.50 -31.74
C PHE A 136 5.89 12.17 -31.71
N GLY A 137 6.19 12.86 -30.62
CA GLY A 137 7.46 13.57 -30.42
C GLY A 137 8.67 12.65 -30.47
N ILE A 138 8.66 11.54 -29.73
CA ILE A 138 9.80 10.63 -29.69
C ILE A 138 10.02 9.88 -31.02
N GLN A 139 8.96 9.62 -31.80
CA GLN A 139 9.09 9.13 -33.19
C GLN A 139 9.78 10.16 -34.08
N GLN A 140 9.31 11.41 -34.08
CA GLN A 140 9.87 12.47 -34.91
C GLN A 140 11.33 12.78 -34.53
N LEU A 141 11.67 12.77 -33.24
CA LEU A 141 13.06 12.93 -32.78
C LEU A 141 13.94 11.74 -33.18
N GLY A 142 13.43 10.50 -33.12
CA GLY A 142 14.15 9.31 -33.59
C GLY A 142 14.43 9.37 -35.10
N LYS A 143 13.42 9.70 -35.90
CA LYS A 143 13.52 9.89 -37.36
C LYS A 143 14.55 10.96 -37.75
N VAL A 144 14.59 12.09 -37.03
CA VAL A 144 15.55 13.16 -37.30
C VAL A 144 16.95 12.83 -36.78
N ALA A 145 17.07 12.12 -35.65
CA ALA A 145 18.36 11.62 -35.17
C ALA A 145 19.04 10.68 -36.18
N LEU A 146 18.27 9.79 -36.82
CA LEU A 146 18.76 8.91 -37.88
C LEU A 146 19.33 9.68 -39.09
N LYS A 147 18.81 10.88 -39.39
CA LYS A 147 19.28 11.74 -40.49
C LYS A 147 20.48 12.61 -40.11
N LEU A 148 20.51 13.17 -38.89
CA LEU A 148 21.51 14.16 -38.47
C LEU A 148 22.74 13.57 -37.80
N LEU A 149 22.62 12.52 -36.97
CA LEU A 149 23.77 11.98 -36.23
C LEU A 149 24.88 11.41 -37.14
N PRO A 150 24.60 10.75 -38.28
CA PRO A 150 25.65 10.35 -39.24
C PRO A 150 26.46 11.51 -39.83
N GLN A 151 25.96 12.75 -39.73
CA GLN A 151 26.61 13.97 -40.25
C GLN A 151 27.42 14.70 -39.17
N THR A 152 27.45 14.20 -37.93
CA THR A 152 28.01 14.89 -36.77
C THR A 152 29.17 14.11 -36.17
N ALA A 153 30.24 14.79 -35.72
CA ALA A 153 31.37 14.14 -35.03
C ALA A 153 31.05 13.70 -33.57
N SER A 154 29.80 13.87 -33.13
CA SER A 154 29.32 13.41 -31.82
C SER A 154 29.46 11.90 -31.67
N PHE A 155 29.60 11.43 -30.43
CA PHE A 155 29.83 10.03 -30.04
C PHE A 155 31.17 9.39 -30.44
N GLY A 156 32.00 10.00 -31.31
CA GLY A 156 33.29 9.44 -31.78
C GLY A 156 34.40 9.14 -30.74
N LYS A 157 34.11 9.26 -29.42
CA LYS A 157 34.96 8.73 -28.33
C LYS A 157 34.52 7.34 -27.84
N VAL A 158 33.31 6.91 -28.17
CA VAL A 158 32.83 5.53 -28.01
C VAL A 158 33.05 4.84 -29.36
N GLY A 159 33.67 3.66 -29.37
CA GLY A 159 34.11 2.97 -30.59
C GLY A 159 33.00 2.36 -31.47
N THR A 160 31.86 3.02 -31.56
CA THR A 160 30.69 2.63 -32.35
C THR A 160 30.34 3.78 -33.28
N ASP A 161 30.27 3.54 -34.59
CA ASP A 161 30.01 4.60 -35.57
C ASP A 161 28.70 5.33 -35.28
N ALA A 162 28.68 6.66 -35.45
CA ALA A 162 27.54 7.53 -35.11
C ALA A 162 26.21 7.13 -35.81
N ILE A 163 26.32 6.38 -36.92
CA ILE A 163 25.20 5.73 -37.63
C ILE A 163 24.38 4.85 -36.68
N HIS A 164 25.03 3.95 -35.94
CA HIS A 164 24.37 3.04 -34.99
C HIS A 164 23.62 3.79 -33.88
N GLY A 165 24.13 4.97 -33.47
CA GLY A 165 23.44 5.83 -32.50
C GLY A 165 22.11 6.38 -33.02
N GLY A 166 22.07 6.76 -34.31
CA GLY A 166 20.83 7.17 -34.98
C GLY A 166 19.82 6.03 -35.12
N GLU A 167 20.29 4.84 -35.51
CA GLU A 167 19.44 3.64 -35.63
C GLU A 167 18.82 3.22 -34.30
N VAL A 168 19.61 3.21 -33.21
CA VAL A 168 19.12 2.89 -31.87
C VAL A 168 18.06 3.91 -31.40
N LEU A 169 18.30 5.21 -31.56
CA LEU A 169 17.34 6.24 -31.17
C LEU A 169 16.04 6.18 -31.98
N TYR A 170 16.11 5.86 -33.28
CA TYR A 170 14.94 5.63 -34.12
C TYR A 170 14.12 4.42 -33.66
N MET A 171 14.76 3.26 -33.44
CA MET A 171 14.07 2.05 -32.99
C MET A 171 13.48 2.18 -31.57
N VAL A 172 14.21 2.82 -30.65
CA VAL A 172 13.72 3.14 -29.30
C VAL A 172 12.54 4.12 -29.37
N GLY A 173 12.59 5.13 -30.25
CA GLY A 173 11.49 6.07 -30.45
C GLY A 173 10.20 5.39 -30.92
N ILE A 174 10.26 4.48 -31.88
CA ILE A 174 9.10 3.70 -32.34
C ILE A 174 8.57 2.78 -31.22
N PHE A 175 9.46 2.12 -30.47
CA PHE A 175 9.07 1.24 -29.36
C PHE A 175 8.40 2.00 -28.21
N MET A 176 8.96 3.13 -27.79
CA MET A 176 8.37 3.99 -26.76
C MET A 176 7.02 4.55 -27.21
N ALA A 177 6.89 4.97 -28.46
CA ALA A 177 5.63 5.48 -28.99
C ALA A 177 4.53 4.41 -29.06
N PHE A 178 4.86 3.15 -29.34
CA PHE A 178 3.91 2.03 -29.22
C PHE A 178 3.37 1.89 -27.78
N ILE A 179 4.24 1.98 -26.76
CA ILE A 179 3.85 1.90 -25.35
C ILE A 179 2.95 3.08 -24.97
N MET A 180 3.35 4.30 -25.34
CA MET A 180 2.59 5.52 -25.05
C MET A 180 1.25 5.55 -25.80
N TRP A 181 1.20 5.04 -27.03
CA TRP A 181 -0.04 4.88 -27.78
C TRP A 181 -0.99 3.87 -27.12
N GLY A 182 -0.47 2.74 -26.65
CA GLY A 182 -1.26 1.75 -25.89
C GLY A 182 -1.81 2.32 -24.58
N ALA A 183 -1.00 3.05 -23.82
CA ALA A 183 -1.43 3.76 -22.61
C ALA A 183 -2.48 4.85 -22.93
N GLY A 184 -2.26 5.61 -24.00
CA GLY A 184 -3.20 6.63 -24.48
C GLY A 184 -4.54 6.06 -24.91
N LEU A 185 -4.56 4.87 -25.52
CA LEU A 185 -5.79 4.15 -25.84
C LEU A 185 -6.55 3.74 -24.57
N GLY A 186 -5.85 3.26 -23.53
CA GLY A 186 -6.47 2.95 -22.24
C GLY A 186 -7.15 4.17 -21.60
N TRP A 187 -6.45 5.31 -21.57
CA TRP A 187 -7.02 6.58 -21.11
C TRP A 187 -8.19 7.08 -21.98
N LEU A 188 -8.11 6.92 -23.29
CA LEU A 188 -9.18 7.29 -24.23
C LEU A 188 -10.46 6.46 -23.98
N MET A 189 -10.31 5.15 -23.72
CA MET A 189 -11.43 4.26 -23.39
C MET A 189 -12.05 4.62 -22.03
N LEU A 190 -11.22 4.92 -21.01
CA LEU A 190 -11.69 5.37 -19.70
C LEU A 190 -12.45 6.71 -19.79
N ALA A 191 -11.94 7.65 -20.59
CA ALA A 191 -12.57 8.95 -20.80
C ALA A 191 -13.89 8.84 -21.60
N GLY A 192 -13.94 7.94 -22.58
CA GLY A 192 -15.18 7.58 -23.29
C GLY A 192 -16.23 6.97 -22.36
N ALA A 193 -15.85 5.98 -21.55
CA ALA A 193 -16.73 5.38 -20.55
C ALA A 193 -17.26 6.41 -19.53
N SER A 194 -16.39 7.32 -19.07
CA SER A 194 -16.75 8.41 -18.15
C SER A 194 -17.82 9.36 -18.72
N ILE A 195 -17.84 9.56 -20.04
CA ILE A 195 -18.89 10.34 -20.72
C ILE A 195 -20.18 9.53 -20.89
N LEU A 196 -20.08 8.24 -21.23
CA LEU A 196 -21.25 7.37 -21.40
C LEU A 196 -22.04 7.16 -20.10
N THR A 197 -21.37 7.15 -18.94
CA THR A 197 -22.02 7.10 -17.63
C THR A 197 -22.54 8.46 -17.16
N THR A 198 -21.97 9.57 -17.63
CA THR A 198 -22.36 10.93 -17.24
C THR A 198 -23.55 11.43 -18.07
N ALA A 199 -24.74 10.86 -17.81
CA ALA A 199 -25.97 11.19 -18.52
C ALA A 199 -26.31 12.70 -18.44
N ASN A 200 -26.33 13.38 -19.60
CA ASN A 200 -26.56 14.81 -19.79
C ASN A 200 -25.59 15.73 -19.03
N PHE A 201 -24.62 16.28 -19.77
CA PHE A 201 -23.77 17.41 -19.37
C PHE A 201 -23.92 18.58 -20.37
N PRO A 202 -23.97 19.84 -19.91
CA PRO A 202 -24.25 20.99 -20.78
C PRO A 202 -23.05 21.36 -21.68
N PHE A 203 -23.34 22.02 -22.81
CA PHE A 203 -22.31 22.63 -23.64
C PHE A 203 -21.68 23.82 -22.93
N ASN A 204 -20.34 23.84 -22.84
CA ASN A 204 -19.57 24.96 -22.30
C ASN A 204 -18.23 25.10 -23.02
N MET A 205 -17.50 26.19 -22.76
CA MET A 205 -16.20 26.45 -23.40
C MET A 205 -15.13 25.36 -23.13
N GLY A 206 -15.28 24.57 -22.05
CA GLY A 206 -14.41 23.44 -21.73
C GLY A 206 -14.46 22.31 -22.77
N TRP A 207 -15.50 22.24 -23.61
CA TRP A 207 -15.60 21.28 -24.71
C TRP A 207 -14.46 21.39 -25.74
N TRP A 208 -13.80 22.56 -25.85
CA TRP A 208 -12.58 22.68 -26.65
C TRP A 208 -11.42 21.79 -26.16
N GLY A 209 -11.46 21.34 -24.89
CA GLY A 209 -10.52 20.39 -24.30
C GLY A 209 -10.47 19.01 -24.96
N PHE A 210 -11.49 18.62 -25.74
CA PHE A 210 -11.44 17.40 -26.56
C PHE A 210 -10.44 17.49 -27.72
N THR A 211 -10.22 18.69 -28.28
CA THR A 211 -9.58 18.85 -29.59
C THR A 211 -8.09 18.50 -29.58
N PHE A 212 -7.35 18.99 -28.58
CA PHE A 212 -5.91 18.75 -28.47
C PHE A 212 -5.58 17.26 -28.22
N PRO A 213 -6.14 16.58 -27.19
CA PRO A 213 -5.77 15.19 -26.89
C PRO A 213 -6.10 14.22 -28.03
N LEU A 214 -7.28 14.36 -28.65
CA LEU A 214 -7.66 13.53 -29.79
C LEU A 214 -6.81 13.84 -31.03
N GLY A 215 -6.47 15.11 -31.26
CA GLY A 215 -5.60 15.54 -32.35
C GLY A 215 -4.19 14.94 -32.25
N VAL A 216 -3.54 15.02 -31.08
CA VAL A 216 -2.17 14.51 -30.89
C VAL A 216 -2.11 12.98 -30.84
N PHE A 217 -3.17 12.32 -30.35
CA PHE A 217 -3.32 10.87 -30.49
C PHE A 217 -3.46 10.45 -31.95
N THR A 218 -4.17 11.24 -32.76
CA THR A 218 -4.28 11.03 -34.22
C THR A 218 -2.93 11.19 -34.92
N THR A 219 -2.11 12.20 -34.57
CA THR A 219 -0.79 12.37 -35.21
C THR A 219 0.21 11.29 -34.82
N CYS A 220 0.21 10.79 -33.59
CA CYS A 220 0.99 9.60 -33.21
C CYS A 220 0.53 8.36 -33.98
N THR A 221 -0.79 8.11 -34.05
CA THR A 221 -1.37 7.01 -34.86
C THR A 221 -0.94 7.11 -36.33
N GLY A 222 -0.94 8.32 -36.90
CA GLY A 222 -0.52 8.59 -38.28
C GLY A 222 0.98 8.46 -38.54
N MET A 223 1.81 8.71 -37.53
CA MET A 223 3.26 8.48 -37.59
C MET A 223 3.56 6.99 -37.54
N LEU A 224 2.95 6.24 -36.59
CA LEU A 224 3.01 4.78 -36.55
C LEU A 224 2.50 4.14 -37.88
N ALA A 225 1.47 4.72 -38.50
CA ALA A 225 0.95 4.29 -39.80
C ALA A 225 1.97 4.42 -40.95
N GLN A 226 2.88 5.39 -40.87
CA GLN A 226 3.94 5.60 -41.85
C GLN A 226 5.13 4.67 -41.59
N GLU A 227 5.75 4.77 -40.40
CA GLU A 227 6.99 4.04 -40.08
C GLU A 227 6.80 2.50 -40.10
N LEU A 228 5.63 2.01 -39.68
CA LEU A 228 5.28 0.58 -39.72
C LEU A 228 4.68 0.15 -41.07
N SER A 229 4.39 1.11 -41.96
CA SER A 229 3.61 0.93 -43.20
C SER A 229 2.23 0.25 -43.05
N SER A 230 1.75 0.05 -41.82
CA SER A 230 0.61 -0.82 -41.49
C SER A 230 -0.74 -0.31 -42.00
N PRO A 231 -1.55 -1.14 -42.70
CA PRO A 231 -2.87 -0.73 -43.16
C PRO A 231 -3.85 -0.49 -42.00
N PHE A 232 -3.68 -1.19 -40.86
CA PHE A 232 -4.51 -0.99 -39.66
C PHE A 232 -4.40 0.44 -39.13
N PHE A 233 -3.17 0.91 -38.87
CA PHE A 233 -2.95 2.27 -38.38
C PHE A 233 -3.32 3.33 -39.43
N LYS A 234 -3.20 3.05 -40.73
CA LYS A 234 -3.68 3.95 -41.81
C LYS A 234 -5.20 4.15 -41.75
N VAL A 235 -5.98 3.08 -41.63
CA VAL A 235 -7.45 3.15 -41.47
C VAL A 235 -7.83 3.86 -40.17
N LEU A 236 -7.16 3.55 -39.05
CA LEU A 236 -7.45 4.16 -37.75
C LEU A 236 -7.12 5.66 -37.73
N THR A 237 -6.03 6.07 -38.38
CA THR A 237 -5.68 7.49 -38.57
C THR A 237 -6.75 8.23 -39.37
N MET A 238 -7.29 7.61 -40.44
CA MET A 238 -8.38 8.19 -41.22
C MET A 238 -9.65 8.37 -40.38
N ILE A 239 -10.03 7.35 -39.59
CA ILE A 239 -11.19 7.42 -38.70
C ILE A 239 -11.04 8.55 -37.68
N PHE A 240 -9.94 8.57 -36.92
CA PHE A 240 -9.72 9.62 -35.92
C PHE A 240 -9.60 11.02 -36.54
N SER A 241 -8.97 11.16 -37.71
CA SER A 241 -8.89 12.45 -38.43
C SER A 241 -10.28 12.98 -38.80
N ILE A 242 -11.18 12.11 -39.28
CA ILE A 242 -12.56 12.47 -39.61
C ILE A 242 -13.33 12.84 -38.34
N SER A 243 -13.21 12.05 -37.26
CA SER A 243 -13.86 12.34 -35.98
C SER A 243 -13.41 13.67 -35.38
N VAL A 244 -12.11 13.97 -35.38
CA VAL A 244 -11.56 15.26 -34.90
C VAL A 244 -12.01 16.41 -35.80
N PHE A 245 -12.06 16.24 -37.13
CA PHE A 245 -12.58 17.28 -38.02
C PHE A 245 -14.06 17.58 -37.77
N LEU A 246 -14.91 16.55 -37.69
CA LEU A 246 -16.35 16.71 -37.40
C LEU A 246 -16.60 17.35 -36.03
N LEU A 247 -15.83 16.94 -35.01
CA LEU A 247 -15.84 17.56 -33.69
C LEU A 247 -15.48 19.05 -33.76
N CYS A 248 -14.39 19.42 -34.44
CA CYS A 248 -14.00 20.82 -34.60
C CYS A 248 -15.06 21.66 -35.33
N GLN A 249 -15.75 21.10 -36.33
CA GLN A 249 -16.89 21.77 -36.98
C GLN A 249 -18.07 21.96 -36.00
N LEU A 250 -18.42 20.93 -35.22
CA LEU A 250 -19.48 21.02 -34.21
C LEU A 250 -19.18 22.11 -33.16
N LEU A 251 -17.95 22.14 -32.62
CA LEU A 251 -17.52 23.15 -31.64
C LEU A 251 -17.52 24.57 -32.24
N ALA A 252 -17.09 24.72 -33.49
CA ALA A 252 -17.13 25.99 -34.21
C ALA A 252 -18.57 26.48 -34.47
N LEU A 253 -19.54 25.58 -34.66
CA LEU A 253 -20.96 25.90 -34.83
C LEU A 253 -21.67 26.20 -33.51
N MET A 254 -21.30 25.55 -32.40
CA MET A 254 -21.94 25.76 -31.09
C MET A 254 -21.40 26.96 -30.31
N THR A 255 -20.12 27.32 -30.48
CA THR A 255 -19.49 28.45 -29.76
C THR A 255 -20.17 29.81 -29.99
N PRO A 256 -20.59 30.20 -31.21
CA PRO A 256 -21.28 31.47 -31.45
C PRO A 256 -22.64 31.58 -30.73
N SER A 257 -23.38 30.47 -30.65
CA SER A 257 -24.70 30.41 -29.99
C SER A 257 -24.61 30.67 -28.49
N LEU A 258 -23.57 30.16 -27.84
CA LEU A 258 -23.30 30.42 -26.42
C LEU A 258 -22.92 31.90 -26.18
N GLN A 259 -22.12 32.49 -27.07
CA GLN A 259 -21.77 33.92 -27.00
C GLN A 259 -22.97 34.85 -27.21
N LEU A 260 -23.93 34.48 -28.06
CA LEU A 260 -25.14 35.27 -28.28
C LEU A 260 -26.00 35.38 -27.01
N ILE A 261 -26.08 34.30 -26.23
CA ILE A 261 -26.79 34.27 -24.94
C ILE A 261 -26.04 35.08 -23.88
N LEU A 262 -24.71 35.02 -23.85
CA LEU A 262 -23.89 35.77 -22.91
C LEU A 262 -23.87 37.29 -23.20
N ALA A 263 -23.96 37.68 -24.47
CA ALA A 263 -23.98 39.09 -24.88
C ALA A 263 -25.27 39.83 -24.45
N LEU A 264 -26.36 39.10 -24.18
CA LEU A 264 -27.64 39.67 -23.75
C LEU A 264 -27.65 40.20 -22.30
N THR A 265 -26.58 40.03 -21.52
CA THR A 265 -26.56 40.40 -20.08
C THR A 265 -25.49 41.43 -19.68
N LEU A 266 -24.57 41.82 -20.57
CA LEU A 266 -23.45 42.72 -20.23
C LEU A 266 -23.17 43.76 -21.33
N THR A 267 -23.46 45.03 -21.03
CA THR A 267 -23.33 46.17 -21.96
C THR A 267 -21.88 46.67 -22.11
N GLN A 268 -21.31 46.60 -23.31
CA GLN A 268 -20.17 47.45 -23.76
C GLN A 268 -20.23 47.69 -25.29
N PRO A 269 -20.22 48.95 -25.77
CA PRO A 269 -20.51 49.27 -27.18
C PRO A 269 -19.45 48.79 -28.18
N ALA A 270 -18.19 48.62 -27.75
CA ALA A 270 -17.13 48.08 -28.60
C ALA A 270 -17.38 46.62 -29.01
N VAL A 271 -18.08 45.84 -28.16
CA VAL A 271 -18.42 44.43 -28.42
C VAL A 271 -19.56 44.37 -29.45
N GLU A 272 -20.55 45.25 -29.37
CA GLU A 272 -21.63 45.36 -30.35
C GLU A 272 -21.11 45.71 -31.75
N ILE A 273 -20.22 46.70 -31.86
CA ILE A 273 -19.59 47.08 -33.14
C ILE A 273 -18.85 45.88 -33.75
N TRP A 274 -18.06 45.15 -32.96
CA TRP A 274 -17.45 43.91 -33.43
C TRP A 274 -18.49 42.87 -33.83
N HIS A 275 -19.57 42.69 -33.06
CA HIS A 275 -20.59 41.67 -33.33
C HIS A 275 -21.42 41.94 -34.58
N VAL A 276 -21.69 43.21 -34.92
CA VAL A 276 -22.35 43.63 -36.16
C VAL A 276 -21.45 43.39 -37.38
N TYR A 277 -20.19 43.81 -37.33
CA TYR A 277 -19.31 43.81 -38.51
C TYR A 277 -18.42 42.57 -38.68
N ARG A 278 -18.27 41.70 -37.67
CA ARG A 278 -17.39 40.51 -37.76
C ARG A 278 -17.71 39.55 -38.91
N ILE A 279 -18.99 39.32 -39.23
CA ILE A 279 -19.36 38.39 -40.32
C ILE A 279 -19.00 39.01 -41.69
N PRO A 280 -19.39 40.27 -42.00
CA PRO A 280 -18.87 40.98 -43.17
C PRO A 280 -17.34 41.02 -43.24
N ILE A 281 -16.65 41.33 -42.14
CA ILE A 281 -15.18 41.43 -42.11
C ILE A 281 -14.55 40.05 -42.41
N LEU A 282 -14.99 38.98 -41.76
CA LEU A 282 -14.43 37.63 -41.98
C LEU A 282 -14.71 37.12 -43.41
N LEU A 283 -15.90 37.36 -43.95
CA LEU A 283 -16.23 37.00 -45.33
C LEU A 283 -15.45 37.84 -46.34
N ALA A 284 -15.27 39.14 -46.09
CA ALA A 284 -14.42 40.00 -46.93
C ALA A 284 -12.94 39.59 -46.86
N THR A 285 -12.40 39.29 -45.67
CA THR A 285 -11.03 38.81 -45.52
C THR A 285 -10.84 37.45 -46.18
N PHE A 286 -11.80 36.51 -46.04
CA PHE A 286 -11.74 35.23 -46.73
C PHE A 286 -11.84 35.39 -48.25
N ALA A 287 -12.73 36.24 -48.75
CA ALA A 287 -12.84 36.57 -50.17
C ALA A 287 -11.54 37.20 -50.70
N ILE A 288 -10.94 38.15 -49.98
CA ILE A 288 -9.64 38.74 -50.33
C ILE A 288 -8.54 37.67 -50.34
N LEU A 289 -8.47 36.78 -49.36
CA LEU A 289 -7.46 35.71 -49.31
C LEU A 289 -7.66 34.68 -50.44
N VAL A 290 -8.91 34.36 -50.80
CA VAL A 290 -9.22 33.52 -51.96
C VAL A 290 -8.88 34.24 -53.26
N SER A 291 -9.25 35.51 -53.42
CA SER A 291 -8.90 36.32 -54.60
C SER A 291 -7.39 36.51 -54.75
N VAL A 292 -6.65 36.72 -53.66
CA VAL A 292 -5.18 36.77 -53.67
C VAL A 292 -4.59 35.41 -54.03
N ARG A 293 -5.12 34.30 -53.49
CA ARG A 293 -4.64 32.96 -53.83
C ARG A 293 -4.94 32.57 -55.27
N VAL A 294 -6.09 32.97 -55.80
CA VAL A 294 -6.48 32.79 -57.20
C VAL A 294 -5.66 33.70 -58.13
N TYR A 295 -5.43 34.95 -57.74
CA TYR A 295 -4.56 35.88 -58.46
C TYR A 295 -3.13 35.32 -58.55
N LEU A 296 -2.53 34.91 -57.43
CA LEU A 296 -1.21 34.27 -57.40
C LEU A 296 -1.19 32.99 -58.27
N HIS A 297 -2.22 32.15 -58.19
CA HIS A 297 -2.29 30.94 -59.02
C HIS A 297 -2.39 31.24 -60.53
N PHE A 298 -2.92 32.40 -60.93
CA PHE A 298 -2.94 32.86 -62.32
C PHE A 298 -1.75 33.75 -62.72
N HIS A 299 -0.93 34.22 -61.78
CA HIS A 299 0.25 35.05 -62.04
C HIS A 299 1.60 34.35 -61.79
N ASP A 300 1.61 33.14 -61.22
CA ASP A 300 2.76 32.23 -61.24
C ASP A 300 3.02 31.75 -62.69
N GLU A 301 3.82 32.50 -63.45
CA GLU A 301 4.46 31.95 -64.65
C GLU A 301 5.49 30.89 -64.21
N GLY A 302 5.10 29.62 -64.36
CA GLY A 302 5.75 28.52 -63.64
C GLY A 302 7.19 28.23 -64.03
N GLU A 303 8.13 28.53 -63.13
CA GLU A 303 9.46 27.92 -63.14
C GLU A 303 9.37 26.41 -62.83
N LYS A 304 10.03 25.60 -63.65
CA LYS A 304 10.07 24.14 -63.48
C LYS A 304 11.11 23.75 -62.43
N LEU A 305 10.66 23.51 -61.19
CA LEU A 305 11.50 22.93 -60.15
C LEU A 305 12.07 21.54 -60.59
N PRO A 306 13.33 21.20 -60.25
CA PRO A 306 13.98 20.02 -60.81
C PRO A 306 13.41 18.68 -60.36
N PHE A 307 13.25 17.77 -61.31
CA PHE A 307 12.94 16.36 -61.04
C PHE A 307 14.17 15.66 -60.46
N LEU A 308 14.20 15.44 -59.14
CA LEU A 308 15.21 14.57 -58.52
C LEU A 308 14.90 13.10 -58.79
N GLN A 309 15.92 12.36 -59.20
CA GLN A 309 15.78 11.23 -60.11
C GLN A 309 15.57 9.89 -59.39
N LYS A 310 14.72 9.02 -59.96
CA LYS A 310 14.69 7.60 -59.60
C LYS A 310 15.98 6.93 -60.05
N THR A 311 16.66 6.23 -59.15
CA THR A 311 17.73 5.28 -59.52
C THR A 311 17.39 3.89 -59.02
N PHE A 312 17.59 2.89 -59.89
CA PHE A 312 17.42 1.45 -59.63
C PHE A 312 16.00 0.92 -59.37
N ALA A 313 15.24 0.81 -60.47
CA ALA A 313 14.32 -0.33 -60.65
C ALA A 313 14.32 -0.78 -62.14
N HIS A 314 14.83 -1.99 -62.38
CA HIS A 314 14.75 -2.79 -63.61
C HIS A 314 15.31 -2.27 -64.96
N GLU A 315 16.43 -2.89 -65.34
CA GLU A 315 16.58 -3.61 -66.63
C GLU A 315 17.08 -5.04 -66.30
N THR A 316 17.21 -5.99 -67.23
CA THR A 316 16.16 -6.67 -68.01
C THR A 316 16.47 -8.18 -68.01
N LYS A 317 15.53 -9.07 -68.36
CA LYS A 317 15.77 -10.52 -68.44
C LYS A 317 16.69 -10.91 -69.61
N GLU A 318 17.61 -11.84 -69.36
CA GLU A 318 17.99 -12.88 -70.32
C GLU A 318 18.05 -14.26 -69.60
N THR A 319 17.99 -15.35 -70.36
CA THR A 319 17.90 -16.74 -69.87
C THR A 319 18.75 -17.67 -70.73
N VAL A 320 19.63 -18.46 -70.12
CA VAL A 320 20.47 -19.48 -70.80
C VAL A 320 20.67 -20.70 -69.87
N ASP A 321 20.71 -21.90 -70.47
CA ASP A 321 20.65 -23.24 -69.84
C ASP A 321 22.04 -23.95 -69.83
N VAL A 322 22.30 -25.15 -69.27
CA VAL A 322 21.38 -26.24 -68.86
C VAL A 322 21.71 -26.93 -67.51
N PRO A 323 22.80 -27.70 -67.30
CA PRO A 323 22.64 -28.95 -66.57
C PRO A 323 23.36 -29.08 -65.21
N VAL A 324 22.71 -29.83 -64.31
CA VAL A 324 23.23 -30.33 -63.02
C VAL A 324 24.04 -31.62 -63.23
N PRO A 325 25.12 -31.84 -62.47
CA PRO A 325 25.59 -33.18 -62.13
C PRO A 325 25.60 -33.47 -60.61
N ASN A 326 25.08 -34.66 -60.31
CA ASN A 326 24.90 -35.39 -59.04
C ASN A 326 26.07 -35.44 -58.01
N LEU A 327 25.69 -35.76 -56.76
CA LEU A 327 26.32 -36.66 -55.75
C LEU A 327 27.87 -36.68 -55.62
N SER A 328 28.49 -36.69 -54.44
CA SER A 328 28.05 -36.98 -53.07
C SER A 328 29.13 -36.49 -52.06
N SER A 329 28.85 -36.30 -50.77
CA SER A 329 28.95 -37.36 -49.74
C SER A 329 28.68 -36.79 -48.32
N VAL A 330 28.60 -37.67 -47.31
CA VAL A 330 28.15 -37.42 -45.92
C VAL A 330 29.25 -37.94 -44.97
N PRO A 331 29.70 -37.19 -43.93
CA PRO A 331 29.02 -37.29 -42.63
C PRO A 331 28.93 -36.03 -41.74
N ARG A 332 27.99 -36.14 -40.79
CA ARG A 332 27.57 -35.24 -39.71
C ARG A 332 28.67 -34.82 -38.73
N VAL A 333 28.48 -33.65 -38.10
CA VAL A 333 28.25 -33.52 -36.64
C VAL A 333 27.12 -32.50 -36.43
N ASP A 334 26.32 -32.65 -35.37
CA ASP A 334 25.13 -31.82 -35.08
C ASP A 334 25.44 -30.54 -34.27
N GLU A 335 24.78 -29.43 -34.61
CA GLU A 335 24.42 -28.39 -33.64
C GLU A 335 23.14 -27.65 -34.11
N LYS A 336 22.06 -27.67 -33.32
CA LYS A 336 20.76 -27.09 -33.71
C LYS A 336 20.54 -25.71 -33.09
N ARG A 337 20.51 -24.66 -33.93
CA ARG A 337 20.09 -23.31 -33.57
C ARG A 337 18.77 -22.91 -34.26
N THR A 338 18.05 -21.99 -33.64
CA THR A 338 16.69 -21.49 -33.94
C THR A 338 16.49 -20.77 -35.29
N LYS A 339 15.21 -20.52 -35.66
CA LYS A 339 14.64 -19.54 -36.64
C LYS A 339 14.16 -20.15 -38.00
N PRO A 340 13.35 -19.43 -38.84
CA PRO A 340 12.16 -18.60 -38.54
C PRO A 340 11.00 -18.66 -39.61
N SER A 341 9.90 -17.94 -39.35
CA SER A 341 9.06 -17.17 -40.34
C SER A 341 8.30 -17.85 -41.50
N GLY A 342 7.06 -17.38 -41.77
CA GLY A 342 6.41 -17.49 -43.10
C GLY A 342 4.86 -17.60 -43.11
N PRO A 343 4.10 -16.65 -43.70
CA PRO A 343 2.62 -16.65 -43.66
C PRO A 343 1.90 -16.96 -45.00
N ARG A 344 0.74 -17.65 -44.93
CA ARG A 344 -0.40 -17.72 -45.89
C ARG A 344 -1.41 -18.79 -45.39
N ARG A 345 -2.73 -18.77 -45.65
CA ARG A 345 -3.64 -17.91 -46.45
C ARG A 345 -5.07 -18.03 -45.86
N ILE A 346 -5.90 -16.98 -45.94
CA ILE A 346 -7.27 -16.97 -45.39
C ILE A 346 -8.26 -17.76 -46.26
N LYS A 347 -9.11 -18.57 -45.61
CA LYS A 347 -10.53 -18.83 -45.94
C LYS A 347 -11.33 -18.85 -44.64
N GLY A 348 -12.59 -18.45 -44.68
CA GLY A 348 -13.42 -18.27 -43.48
C GLY A 348 -14.23 -19.53 -43.11
N GLU A 349 -14.03 -19.99 -41.88
CA GLU A 349 -14.93 -20.86 -41.13
C GLU A 349 -14.96 -20.38 -39.66
N LEU A 350 -16.01 -20.72 -38.91
CA LEU A 350 -16.12 -20.42 -37.48
C LEU A 350 -15.18 -21.33 -36.68
N GLN A 351 -13.96 -20.85 -36.40
CA GLN A 351 -13.01 -21.57 -35.54
C GLN A 351 -12.60 -20.76 -34.31
N LYS A 352 -13.23 -21.12 -33.19
CA LYS A 352 -12.58 -21.57 -31.95
C LYS A 352 -11.16 -20.99 -31.73
N GLN A 353 -11.05 -19.95 -30.90
CA GLN A 353 -9.74 -19.46 -30.44
C GLN A 353 -9.00 -20.59 -29.69
N LYS A 354 -7.67 -20.62 -29.84
CA LYS A 354 -6.83 -21.72 -29.39
C LYS A 354 -5.90 -21.24 -28.28
N ASN A 355 -5.97 -21.90 -27.11
CA ASN A 355 -4.89 -21.83 -26.12
C ASN A 355 -3.61 -22.45 -26.67
N ASP A 356 -2.47 -21.91 -26.27
CA ASP A 356 -1.17 -22.54 -25.96
C ASP A 356 -0.25 -21.34 -25.60
N ASP A 357 0.58 -21.32 -24.55
CA ASP A 357 1.13 -22.40 -23.73
C ASP A 357 0.13 -23.20 -22.90
N THR A 358 -0.04 -24.46 -23.31
CA THR A 358 -0.29 -25.55 -22.37
C THR A 358 0.97 -25.80 -21.55
N GLY A 359 1.08 -25.13 -20.40
CA GLY A 359 1.60 -25.83 -19.23
C GLY A 359 0.70 -27.06 -19.03
N ALA A 360 1.15 -28.23 -19.50
CA ALA A 360 0.34 -29.43 -19.55
C ALA A 360 0.05 -29.93 -18.13
N VAL A 361 -1.02 -29.39 -17.53
CA VAL A 361 -1.63 -29.96 -16.34
C VAL A 361 -2.13 -31.33 -16.73
N GLU A 362 -1.36 -32.36 -16.40
CA GLU A 362 -1.86 -33.72 -16.43
C GLU A 362 -3.20 -33.75 -15.70
N LEU A 363 -4.20 -34.35 -16.33
CA LEU A 363 -5.46 -34.75 -15.69
C LEU A 363 -5.22 -35.97 -14.77
N SER A 364 -4.22 -35.81 -13.91
CA SER A 364 -4.13 -36.33 -12.55
C SER A 364 -5.53 -36.53 -12.00
N LYS A 365 -5.89 -37.78 -11.75
CA LYS A 365 -7.21 -38.17 -11.25
C LYS A 365 -7.46 -37.46 -9.90
N ARG A 366 -8.62 -36.83 -9.74
CA ARG A 366 -8.93 -35.98 -8.57
C ARG A 366 -10.17 -36.46 -7.86
N GLN A 367 -10.19 -36.28 -6.54
CA GLN A 367 -11.36 -36.52 -5.72
C GLN A 367 -11.96 -35.19 -5.28
N ILE A 368 -13.19 -34.90 -5.69
CA ILE A 368 -13.93 -33.70 -5.28
C ILE A 368 -14.59 -33.99 -3.95
N LYS A 369 -14.19 -33.28 -2.88
CA LYS A 369 -14.79 -33.39 -1.55
C LYS A 369 -15.60 -32.13 -1.25
N ILE A 370 -16.92 -32.32 -1.12
CA ILE A 370 -17.86 -31.27 -0.74
C ILE A 370 -17.93 -31.21 0.79
N VAL A 371 -17.85 -30.00 1.35
CA VAL A 371 -17.97 -29.77 2.79
C VAL A 371 -19.11 -28.77 3.03
N VAL A 372 -20.11 -29.19 3.81
CA VAL A 372 -21.27 -28.39 4.21
C VAL A 372 -21.04 -27.91 5.63
N PHE A 373 -20.84 -26.60 5.81
CA PHE A 373 -20.76 -25.95 7.11
C PHE A 373 -22.14 -25.43 7.52
N PHE A 374 -22.52 -25.60 8.79
CA PHE A 374 -23.71 -25.00 9.37
C PHE A 374 -23.43 -24.53 10.80
N SER A 375 -24.36 -23.77 11.39
CA SER A 375 -24.40 -23.55 12.84
C SER A 375 -25.84 -23.70 13.36
N SER A 376 -26.02 -24.02 14.64
CA SER A 376 -27.37 -24.11 15.21
C SER A 376 -27.39 -23.91 16.73
N LEU A 377 -28.16 -22.94 17.21
CA LEU A 377 -28.47 -22.78 18.65
C LEU A 377 -29.61 -23.68 19.12
N THR A 378 -30.61 -23.93 18.26
CA THR A 378 -31.89 -24.57 18.62
C THR A 378 -32.12 -25.92 17.94
N GLY A 379 -31.12 -26.43 17.20
CA GLY A 379 -31.16 -27.72 16.51
C GLY A 379 -31.96 -27.74 15.20
N SER A 380 -32.81 -26.74 14.94
CA SER A 380 -33.62 -26.69 13.72
C SER A 380 -32.76 -26.62 12.45
N THR A 381 -31.73 -25.75 12.42
CA THR A 381 -30.77 -25.67 11.31
C THR A 381 -30.12 -27.02 11.02
N LYS A 382 -29.75 -27.76 12.08
CA LYS A 382 -29.11 -29.08 11.95
C LYS A 382 -30.01 -30.05 11.19
N THR A 383 -31.28 -30.15 11.56
CA THR A 383 -32.26 -31.00 10.84
C THR A 383 -32.48 -30.60 9.38
N PHE A 384 -32.30 -29.33 9.01
CA PHE A 384 -32.30 -28.92 7.59
C PHE A 384 -30.98 -29.28 6.90
N ALA A 385 -29.84 -29.09 7.56
CA ALA A 385 -28.51 -29.40 7.04
C ALA A 385 -28.28 -30.91 6.85
N ASP A 386 -28.77 -31.75 7.77
CA ASP A 386 -28.78 -33.22 7.65
C ASP A 386 -29.52 -33.63 6.37
N LYS A 387 -30.77 -33.17 6.20
CA LYS A 387 -31.62 -33.47 5.02
C LYS A 387 -31.05 -32.94 3.72
N TYR A 388 -30.47 -31.73 3.74
CA TYR A 388 -29.81 -31.14 2.59
C TYR A 388 -28.60 -31.99 2.17
N THR A 389 -27.76 -32.42 3.12
CA THR A 389 -26.58 -33.25 2.86
C THR A 389 -26.97 -34.62 2.31
N GLU A 390 -28.01 -35.26 2.86
CA GLU A 390 -28.60 -36.49 2.31
C GLU A 390 -29.09 -36.31 0.86
N SER A 391 -29.76 -35.20 0.56
CA SER A 391 -30.28 -34.91 -0.78
C SER A 391 -29.15 -34.65 -1.77
N LEU A 392 -28.15 -33.88 -1.35
CA LEU A 392 -26.95 -33.56 -2.13
C LEU A 392 -26.13 -34.82 -2.42
N ALA A 393 -25.96 -35.73 -1.45
CA ALA A 393 -25.27 -37.01 -1.67
C ALA A 393 -25.96 -37.86 -2.75
N LYS A 394 -27.30 -37.94 -2.72
CA LYS A 394 -28.11 -38.64 -3.74
C LYS A 394 -27.95 -37.99 -5.12
N ALA A 395 -28.08 -36.66 -5.20
CA ALA A 395 -27.90 -35.91 -6.45
C ALA A 395 -26.49 -36.09 -7.03
N VAL A 396 -25.44 -35.89 -6.22
CA VAL A 396 -24.04 -36.01 -6.63
C VAL A 396 -23.68 -37.43 -7.07
N SER A 397 -24.25 -38.46 -6.44
CA SER A 397 -24.07 -39.86 -6.88
C SER A 397 -24.64 -40.17 -8.28
N THR A 398 -25.50 -39.29 -8.80
CA THR A 398 -26.12 -39.40 -10.13
C THR A 398 -25.33 -38.65 -11.21
N ILE A 399 -24.34 -37.81 -10.84
CA ILE A 399 -23.55 -37.02 -11.79
C ILE A 399 -22.53 -37.90 -12.52
N THR A 400 -22.70 -38.06 -13.83
CA THR A 400 -21.74 -38.77 -14.69
C THR A 400 -20.50 -37.90 -14.96
N CYS A 401 -19.35 -38.30 -14.44
CA CYS A 401 -18.07 -37.64 -14.71
C CYS A 401 -17.48 -38.08 -16.06
N ASP A 402 -17.50 -37.20 -17.05
CA ASP A 402 -16.78 -37.39 -18.33
C ASP A 402 -15.25 -37.18 -18.17
N SER A 403 -14.84 -36.43 -17.13
CA SER A 403 -13.44 -36.30 -16.72
C SER A 403 -13.05 -37.39 -15.71
N ALA A 404 -11.75 -37.64 -15.53
CA ALA A 404 -11.22 -38.64 -14.59
C ALA A 404 -11.29 -38.21 -13.11
N SER A 405 -12.39 -37.55 -12.73
CA SER A 405 -12.66 -37.01 -11.39
C SER A 405 -13.76 -37.82 -10.71
N THR A 406 -13.64 -38.07 -9.41
CA THR A 406 -14.69 -38.74 -8.62
C THR A 406 -15.17 -37.86 -7.47
N PHE A 407 -16.44 -37.94 -7.10
CA PHE A 407 -16.94 -37.29 -5.90
C PHE A 407 -16.72 -38.17 -4.67
N ALA A 408 -16.33 -37.55 -3.55
CA ALA A 408 -16.46 -38.13 -2.22
C ALA A 408 -17.87 -37.90 -1.67
N GLU A 409 -18.24 -38.65 -0.63
CA GLU A 409 -19.45 -38.38 0.15
C GLU A 409 -19.38 -36.97 0.78
N PRO A 410 -20.43 -36.13 0.68
CA PRO A 410 -20.44 -34.79 1.27
C PRO A 410 -20.30 -34.83 2.79
N GLN A 411 -19.34 -34.07 3.34
CA GLN A 411 -19.11 -34.02 4.78
C GLN A 411 -19.88 -32.84 5.40
N LEU A 412 -20.77 -33.12 6.36
CA LEU A 412 -21.43 -32.12 7.18
C LEU A 412 -20.56 -31.73 8.40
N ILE A 413 -20.46 -30.45 8.72
CA ILE A 413 -19.62 -29.88 9.79
C ILE A 413 -20.39 -28.77 10.54
N ASP A 414 -20.43 -28.84 11.86
CA ASP A 414 -20.91 -27.75 12.71
C ASP A 414 -19.76 -26.76 13.00
N LEU A 415 -19.99 -25.47 12.70
CA LEU A 415 -19.02 -24.39 12.93
C LEU A 415 -18.65 -24.19 14.41
N SER A 416 -19.43 -24.71 15.36
CA SER A 416 -19.11 -24.69 16.79
C SER A 416 -18.15 -25.79 17.24
N GLU A 417 -17.94 -26.83 16.41
CA GLU A 417 -17.11 -28.00 16.75
C GLU A 417 -15.73 -28.02 16.07
N VAL A 418 -15.45 -27.12 15.12
CA VAL A 418 -14.17 -27.07 14.36
C VAL A 418 -13.31 -25.85 14.68
N ASP A 419 -11.98 -25.99 14.59
CA ASP A 419 -11.08 -24.83 14.56
C ASP A 419 -11.12 -24.17 13.18
N PHE A 420 -11.35 -22.86 13.15
CA PHE A 420 -11.41 -22.12 11.89
C PHE A 420 -10.05 -22.08 11.17
N ASP A 421 -8.94 -22.10 11.92
CA ASP A 421 -7.57 -22.13 11.39
C ASP A 421 -7.36 -23.31 10.40
N ASP A 422 -8.05 -24.44 10.61
CA ASP A 422 -7.84 -25.69 9.86
C ASP A 422 -8.56 -25.73 8.49
N TYR A 423 -9.58 -24.88 8.30
CA TYR A 423 -10.42 -24.84 7.09
C TYR A 423 -10.35 -23.49 6.35
N PHE A 424 -10.13 -22.38 7.06
CA PHE A 424 -10.31 -21.03 6.51
C PHE A 424 -9.01 -20.22 6.34
N ILE A 425 -7.88 -20.67 6.92
CA ILE A 425 -6.54 -20.11 6.64
C ILE A 425 -5.87 -20.82 5.44
N THR A 426 -6.17 -22.08 5.17
CA THR A 426 -5.70 -22.83 3.99
C THR A 426 -6.63 -24.04 3.79
N PRO A 427 -6.99 -24.43 2.55
CA PRO A 427 -7.75 -25.65 2.33
C PRO A 427 -7.05 -26.88 2.94
N PRO A 428 -7.79 -27.84 3.54
CA PRO A 428 -7.22 -29.07 4.06
C PRO A 428 -6.40 -29.82 3.00
N LYS A 429 -5.32 -30.49 3.43
CA LYS A 429 -4.55 -31.34 2.53
C LYS A 429 -5.26 -32.68 2.37
N SER A 430 -5.03 -33.36 1.24
CA SER A 430 -5.48 -34.73 1.02
C SER A 430 -4.93 -35.67 2.10
N ASP A 431 -5.79 -36.50 2.69
CA ASP A 431 -5.36 -37.57 3.57
C ASP A 431 -4.51 -38.58 2.79
N GLY A 432 -3.42 -39.05 3.38
CA GLY A 432 -2.42 -39.91 2.72
C GLY A 432 -2.89 -41.34 2.39
N SER A 433 -4.19 -41.59 2.41
CA SER A 433 -4.85 -42.88 2.19
C SER A 433 -5.31 -43.12 0.74
N SER A 434 -5.09 -42.17 -0.17
CA SER A 434 -5.49 -42.29 -1.58
C SER A 434 -4.50 -41.63 -2.54
N ASP A 435 -4.18 -42.29 -3.65
CA ASP A 435 -3.30 -41.80 -4.73
C ASP A 435 -3.94 -40.67 -5.59
N LEU A 436 -4.95 -39.97 -5.06
CA LEU A 436 -5.78 -39.00 -5.76
C LEU A 436 -5.64 -37.62 -5.12
N ALA A 437 -5.48 -36.57 -5.93
CA ALA A 437 -5.45 -35.21 -5.43
C ALA A 437 -6.87 -34.78 -4.99
N THR A 438 -7.07 -34.57 -3.68
CA THR A 438 -8.35 -34.06 -3.15
C THR A 438 -8.51 -32.57 -3.46
N ALA A 439 -9.66 -32.18 -3.99
CA ALA A 439 -10.04 -30.80 -4.26
C ALA A 439 -11.34 -30.46 -3.53
N TYR A 440 -11.36 -29.30 -2.85
CA TYR A 440 -12.43 -28.94 -1.90
C TYR A 440 -13.41 -27.92 -2.49
N PHE A 441 -14.69 -28.13 -2.17
CA PHE A 441 -15.81 -27.23 -2.49
C PHE A 441 -16.64 -26.98 -1.22
N TYR A 442 -16.90 -25.72 -0.89
CA TYR A 442 -17.52 -25.33 0.40
C TYR A 442 -18.95 -24.82 0.24
N LEU A 443 -19.85 -25.31 1.08
CA LEU A 443 -21.24 -24.86 1.18
C LEU A 443 -21.52 -24.38 2.60
N PHE A 444 -22.27 -23.29 2.76
CA PHE A 444 -22.59 -22.72 4.06
C PHE A 444 -24.10 -22.58 4.25
N LEU A 445 -24.63 -23.10 5.36
CA LEU A 445 -26.03 -23.00 5.78
C LEU A 445 -26.11 -22.17 7.07
N ILE A 446 -26.19 -20.84 6.93
CA ILE A 446 -25.98 -19.88 8.03
C ILE A 446 -27.33 -19.34 8.53
N PRO A 447 -27.77 -19.68 9.76
CA PRO A 447 -28.90 -19.01 10.39
C PRO A 447 -28.53 -17.58 10.81
N SER A 448 -29.51 -16.67 10.90
CA SER A 448 -29.32 -15.30 11.42
C SER A 448 -29.76 -15.19 12.88
N TYR A 449 -28.90 -14.65 13.76
CA TYR A 449 -29.17 -14.49 15.20
C TYR A 449 -29.00 -13.04 15.68
N ASN A 450 -29.85 -12.61 16.62
CA ASN A 450 -29.88 -11.24 17.17
C ASN A 450 -29.12 -11.10 18.51
N ILE A 451 -28.15 -11.99 18.75
CA ILE A 451 -27.35 -12.12 19.96
C ILE A 451 -25.93 -12.59 19.59
N ASP A 452 -24.94 -12.41 20.46
CA ASP A 452 -23.58 -12.90 20.25
C ASP A 452 -23.56 -14.44 20.06
N THR A 453 -23.06 -14.93 18.92
CA THR A 453 -23.00 -16.36 18.57
C THR A 453 -21.67 -16.80 17.95
N ILE A 454 -21.57 -18.10 17.63
CA ILE A 454 -20.46 -18.67 16.85
C ILE A 454 -20.35 -18.05 15.46
N ASN A 455 -21.45 -17.56 14.86
CA ASN A 455 -21.42 -16.88 13.56
C ASN A 455 -20.57 -15.61 13.64
N ASP A 456 -20.72 -14.84 14.70
CA ASP A 456 -20.02 -13.57 14.91
C ASP A 456 -18.53 -13.81 15.20
N THR A 457 -18.22 -14.90 15.92
CA THR A 457 -16.84 -15.39 16.12
C THR A 457 -16.21 -15.86 14.81
N PHE A 458 -16.99 -16.48 13.92
CA PHE A 458 -16.57 -16.92 12.60
C PHE A 458 -16.33 -15.73 11.65
N LEU A 459 -17.22 -14.74 11.67
CA LEU A 459 -17.06 -13.49 10.90
C LEU A 459 -15.83 -12.70 11.33
N GLU A 460 -15.61 -12.50 12.63
CA GLU A 460 -14.39 -11.85 13.14
C GLU A 460 -13.12 -12.65 12.73
N HIS A 461 -13.18 -13.98 12.68
CA HIS A 461 -12.07 -14.80 12.17
C HIS A 461 -11.84 -14.64 10.65
N LEU A 462 -12.88 -14.60 9.81
CA LEU A 462 -12.71 -14.38 8.37
C LEU A 462 -12.14 -12.97 8.09
N GLN A 463 -12.62 -11.96 8.84
CA GLN A 463 -12.13 -10.58 8.77
C GLN A 463 -10.68 -10.46 9.28
N GLU A 464 -10.33 -11.06 10.43
CA GLU A 464 -8.93 -11.13 10.90
C GLU A 464 -8.05 -11.82 9.87
N THR A 465 -8.48 -12.95 9.29
CA THR A 465 -7.71 -13.71 8.30
C THR A 465 -7.45 -12.90 7.02
N HIS A 466 -8.43 -12.16 6.50
CA HIS A 466 -8.25 -11.30 5.32
C HIS A 466 -7.42 -10.03 5.62
N HIS A 467 -7.25 -9.64 6.88
CA HIS A 467 -6.45 -8.48 7.29
C HIS A 467 -5.11 -8.83 7.95
N ASP A 468 -4.83 -10.10 8.21
CA ASP A 468 -3.56 -10.59 8.70
C ASP A 468 -2.52 -10.65 7.59
N PHE A 469 -1.69 -9.61 7.50
CA PHE A 469 -0.54 -9.45 6.59
C PHE A 469 0.46 -10.64 6.55
N ARG A 470 0.33 -11.63 7.44
CA ARG A 470 1.13 -12.87 7.47
C ARG A 470 0.55 -13.99 6.60
N ILE A 471 -0.69 -13.82 6.16
CA ILE A 471 -1.50 -14.73 5.33
C ILE A 471 -1.67 -14.03 3.96
N ASP A 472 -1.90 -14.81 2.89
CA ASP A 472 -2.26 -14.19 1.61
C ASP A 472 -3.64 -13.52 1.73
N THR A 473 -3.85 -12.45 0.99
CA THR A 473 -5.12 -11.72 0.88
C THR A 473 -6.29 -12.59 0.38
N ALA A 474 -5.99 -13.63 -0.41
CA ALA A 474 -6.95 -14.65 -0.85
C ALA A 474 -6.41 -16.07 -0.59
N PRO A 475 -6.36 -16.52 0.68
CA PRO A 475 -5.68 -17.76 1.06
C PRO A 475 -6.50 -19.02 0.76
N LEU A 476 -7.79 -18.86 0.47
CA LEU A 476 -8.70 -19.91 0.01
C LEU A 476 -8.83 -19.95 -1.51
N SER A 477 -7.96 -19.25 -2.25
CA SER A 477 -7.82 -19.34 -3.70
C SER A 477 -7.55 -20.77 -4.22
N GLY A 478 -7.11 -21.69 -3.34
CA GLY A 478 -6.97 -23.12 -3.64
C GLY A 478 -8.28 -23.92 -3.70
N LEU A 479 -9.43 -23.36 -3.29
CA LEU A 479 -10.73 -24.03 -3.41
C LEU A 479 -11.20 -24.14 -4.88
N LEU A 480 -12.09 -25.10 -5.16
CA LEU A 480 -12.81 -25.16 -6.44
C LEU A 480 -13.83 -24.03 -6.54
N GLY A 481 -14.59 -23.81 -5.46
CA GLY A 481 -15.57 -22.74 -5.31
C GLY A 481 -16.28 -22.82 -3.96
N TYR A 482 -17.12 -21.83 -3.68
CA TYR A 482 -18.01 -21.81 -2.52
C TYR A 482 -19.39 -21.24 -2.86
N SER A 483 -20.41 -21.57 -2.06
CA SER A 483 -21.73 -20.90 -2.08
C SER A 483 -22.36 -20.83 -0.69
N VAL A 484 -23.20 -19.81 -0.43
CA VAL A 484 -23.83 -19.56 0.87
C VAL A 484 -25.36 -19.55 0.75
N PHE A 485 -26.04 -20.09 1.76
CA PHE A 485 -27.49 -19.98 1.96
C PHE A 485 -27.80 -19.49 3.38
N GLY A 486 -28.57 -18.41 3.49
CA GLY A 486 -29.02 -17.83 4.75
C GLY A 486 -30.39 -18.33 5.17
N LEU A 487 -30.52 -18.75 6.43
CA LEU A 487 -31.79 -19.09 7.07
C LEU A 487 -32.20 -17.96 8.02
N GLY A 488 -33.45 -17.50 7.95
CA GLY A 488 -33.92 -16.41 8.81
C GLY A 488 -35.41 -16.44 9.09
N ASP A 489 -35.84 -15.55 9.98
CA ASP A 489 -37.24 -15.19 10.20
C ASP A 489 -37.35 -13.68 9.91
N ARG A 490 -38.31 -13.27 9.07
CA ARG A 490 -38.53 -11.85 8.75
C ARG A 490 -39.20 -11.09 9.90
N GLU A 491 -39.91 -11.78 10.79
CA GLU A 491 -40.81 -11.16 11.78
C GLU A 491 -40.15 -10.91 13.14
N GLY A 492 -38.85 -11.21 13.29
CA GLY A 492 -38.10 -11.11 14.55
C GLY A 492 -37.23 -9.86 14.72
N TRP A 493 -37.27 -8.90 13.79
CA TRP A 493 -36.27 -7.84 13.67
C TRP A 493 -36.85 -6.42 13.70
N PRO A 494 -36.05 -5.39 14.09
CA PRO A 494 -36.47 -3.98 14.05
C PRO A 494 -36.76 -3.47 12.64
N THR A 495 -35.98 -3.93 11.65
CA THR A 495 -36.19 -3.68 10.21
C THR A 495 -35.92 -4.96 9.41
N GLU A 496 -36.44 -5.07 8.18
CA GLU A 496 -36.19 -6.25 7.33
C GLU A 496 -34.75 -6.27 6.78
N GLU A 497 -34.17 -5.09 6.51
CA GLU A 497 -32.87 -4.94 5.83
C GLU A 497 -31.67 -5.29 6.75
N GLU A 498 -31.72 -4.86 8.02
CA GLU A 498 -30.68 -5.12 9.04
C GLU A 498 -30.68 -6.58 9.52
N GLY A 499 -31.85 -7.24 9.49
CA GLY A 499 -32.06 -8.51 10.19
C GLY A 499 -32.09 -9.77 9.32
N PHE A 500 -32.74 -9.73 8.16
CA PHE A 500 -32.98 -10.94 7.37
C PHE A 500 -31.72 -11.34 6.57
N GLY A 501 -31.03 -12.39 7.04
CA GLY A 501 -29.90 -12.99 6.35
C GLY A 501 -28.55 -12.30 6.55
N PHE A 502 -28.42 -11.32 7.46
CA PHE A 502 -27.23 -10.46 7.54
C PHE A 502 -25.92 -11.24 7.78
N GLN A 503 -25.91 -12.21 8.69
CA GLN A 503 -24.74 -13.06 8.94
C GLN A 503 -24.37 -13.93 7.72
N ALA A 504 -25.34 -14.30 6.88
CA ALA A 504 -25.09 -15.02 5.64
C ALA A 504 -24.51 -14.12 4.54
N LYS A 505 -25.02 -12.87 4.40
CA LYS A 505 -24.44 -11.84 3.53
C LYS A 505 -22.98 -11.57 3.90
N GLU A 506 -22.67 -11.43 5.18
CA GLU A 506 -21.30 -11.21 5.66
C GLU A 506 -20.39 -12.41 5.40
N VAL A 507 -20.82 -13.65 5.67
CA VAL A 507 -20.02 -14.85 5.33
C VAL A 507 -19.71 -14.89 3.84
N ASP A 508 -20.69 -14.59 2.99
CA ASP A 508 -20.57 -14.55 1.54
C ASP A 508 -19.65 -13.40 1.04
N ARG A 509 -19.69 -12.24 1.70
CA ARG A 509 -18.80 -11.07 1.48
C ARG A 509 -17.35 -11.38 1.81
N TRP A 510 -17.06 -11.98 2.97
CA TRP A 510 -15.69 -12.34 3.37
C TRP A 510 -15.15 -13.56 2.62
N MET A 511 -15.99 -14.57 2.33
CA MET A 511 -15.59 -15.70 1.47
C MET A 511 -15.32 -15.26 0.02
N ALA A 512 -16.00 -14.25 -0.51
CA ALA A 512 -15.64 -13.66 -1.80
C ALA A 512 -14.23 -13.04 -1.77
N LYS A 513 -13.89 -12.28 -0.72
CA LYS A 513 -12.56 -11.67 -0.51
C LYS A 513 -11.47 -12.76 -0.35
N LEU A 514 -11.72 -13.80 0.46
CA LEU A 514 -10.75 -14.86 0.78
C LEU A 514 -10.52 -15.91 -0.33
N SER A 515 -11.49 -16.15 -1.22
CA SER A 515 -11.43 -17.22 -2.24
C SER A 515 -10.96 -16.75 -3.63
N SER A 516 -10.52 -15.50 -3.78
CA SER A 516 -10.34 -14.82 -5.08
C SER A 516 -11.64 -14.77 -5.90
N ARG A 517 -12.77 -14.44 -5.24
CA ARG A 517 -14.11 -14.33 -5.85
C ARG A 517 -14.63 -15.62 -6.53
N LYS A 518 -14.20 -16.80 -6.07
CA LYS A 518 -14.67 -18.11 -6.57
C LYS A 518 -16.07 -18.50 -6.04
N ARG A 519 -17.05 -17.60 -6.16
CA ARG A 519 -18.45 -17.91 -5.86
C ARG A 519 -19.00 -18.81 -6.96
N ALA A 520 -19.53 -19.97 -6.59
CA ALA A 520 -19.98 -20.99 -7.53
C ALA A 520 -21.46 -20.80 -7.91
N TYR A 521 -22.30 -20.43 -6.94
CA TYR A 521 -23.71 -20.07 -7.15
C TYR A 521 -24.06 -18.87 -6.25
N PRO A 522 -25.01 -17.99 -6.62
CA PRO A 522 -25.38 -16.83 -5.81
C PRO A 522 -25.84 -17.14 -4.37
N LEU A 523 -25.86 -16.12 -3.51
CA LEU A 523 -26.40 -16.19 -2.16
C LEU A 523 -27.90 -16.52 -2.20
N GLY A 524 -28.29 -17.62 -1.55
CA GLY A 524 -29.71 -17.94 -1.32
C GLY A 524 -30.17 -17.44 0.04
N LEU A 525 -31.44 -17.04 0.17
CA LEU A 525 -32.07 -16.69 1.45
C LEU A 525 -33.45 -17.36 1.56
N GLY A 526 -33.78 -17.93 2.72
CA GLY A 526 -35.06 -18.59 2.98
C GLY A 526 -35.69 -18.22 4.32
N ASP A 527 -36.99 -17.89 4.29
CA ASP A 527 -37.80 -17.58 5.48
C ASP A 527 -38.30 -18.88 6.12
N THR A 528 -37.80 -19.16 7.32
CA THR A 528 -38.05 -20.36 8.13
C THR A 528 -39.53 -20.60 8.44
N LYS A 529 -40.40 -19.59 8.34
CA LYS A 529 -41.85 -19.72 8.51
C LYS A 529 -42.63 -19.84 7.20
N LYS A 530 -42.06 -19.39 6.06
CA LYS A 530 -42.83 -19.13 4.83
C LYS A 530 -42.36 -19.94 3.61
N ASP A 531 -41.10 -19.77 3.20
CA ASP A 531 -40.62 -20.26 1.89
C ASP A 531 -39.32 -21.08 1.93
N LEU A 532 -38.70 -21.27 3.11
CA LEU A 532 -37.42 -21.95 3.30
C LEU A 532 -37.26 -23.24 2.48
N SER A 533 -38.21 -24.18 2.57
CA SER A 533 -38.08 -25.48 1.90
C SER A 533 -38.09 -25.38 0.37
N VAL A 534 -38.81 -24.39 -0.19
CA VAL A 534 -38.86 -24.14 -1.64
C VAL A 534 -37.57 -23.43 -2.08
N ARG A 535 -37.18 -22.37 -1.38
CA ARG A 535 -35.96 -21.59 -1.68
C ARG A 535 -34.68 -22.41 -1.55
N LEU A 536 -34.60 -23.28 -0.54
CA LEU A 536 -33.47 -24.18 -0.37
C LEU A 536 -33.40 -25.24 -1.49
N GLN A 537 -34.56 -25.68 -2.01
CA GLN A 537 -34.59 -26.58 -3.17
C GLN A 537 -34.16 -25.85 -4.46
N GLU A 538 -34.76 -24.69 -4.77
CA GLU A 538 -34.40 -23.84 -5.93
C GLU A 538 -32.89 -23.57 -5.97
N TRP A 539 -32.29 -23.21 -4.82
CA TRP A 539 -30.86 -22.99 -4.68
C TRP A 539 -30.03 -24.29 -4.77
N SER A 540 -30.53 -25.41 -4.22
CA SER A 540 -29.86 -26.71 -4.29
C SER A 540 -29.75 -27.22 -5.72
N GLU A 541 -30.78 -27.02 -6.55
CA GLU A 541 -30.79 -27.46 -7.95
C GLU A 541 -29.71 -26.70 -8.75
N GLY A 542 -29.62 -25.37 -8.58
CA GLY A 542 -28.56 -24.56 -9.18
C GLY A 542 -27.13 -24.90 -8.70
N VAL A 543 -26.95 -25.23 -7.43
CA VAL A 543 -25.66 -25.74 -6.91
C VAL A 543 -25.28 -27.08 -7.53
N VAL A 544 -26.25 -27.99 -7.71
CA VAL A 544 -26.03 -29.31 -8.35
C VAL A 544 -25.66 -29.16 -9.83
N ASP A 545 -26.29 -28.25 -10.57
CA ASP A 545 -25.94 -27.96 -11.96
C ASP A 545 -24.48 -27.46 -12.09
N VAL A 546 -24.04 -26.59 -11.19
CA VAL A 546 -22.65 -26.10 -11.17
C VAL A 546 -21.66 -27.21 -10.81
N LEU A 547 -21.99 -28.10 -9.87
CA LEU A 547 -21.19 -29.30 -9.57
C LEU A 547 -21.12 -30.25 -10.78
N GLY A 548 -22.23 -30.39 -11.53
CA GLY A 548 -22.28 -31.14 -12.79
C GLY A 548 -21.43 -30.52 -13.90
N LEU A 549 -21.34 -29.19 -13.97
CA LEU A 549 -20.42 -28.50 -14.87
C LEU A 549 -18.96 -28.76 -14.49
N ILE A 550 -18.60 -28.61 -13.20
CA ILE A 550 -17.24 -28.87 -12.68
C ILE A 550 -16.81 -30.32 -12.96
N ALA A 551 -17.71 -31.30 -12.84
CA ALA A 551 -17.43 -32.71 -13.12
C ALA A 551 -17.02 -32.97 -14.59
N ARG A 552 -17.55 -32.17 -15.53
CA ARG A 552 -17.26 -32.25 -16.97
C ARG A 552 -16.06 -31.42 -17.40
N THR A 553 -15.89 -30.22 -16.83
CA THR A 553 -14.86 -29.24 -17.25
C THR A 553 -13.59 -29.26 -16.40
N GLY A 554 -13.62 -29.90 -15.23
CA GLY A 554 -12.51 -29.93 -14.26
C GLY A 554 -12.23 -28.59 -13.56
N SER A 555 -13.09 -27.58 -13.73
CA SER A 555 -12.93 -26.24 -13.14
C SER A 555 -14.28 -25.50 -13.06
N LEU A 556 -14.32 -24.38 -12.34
CA LEU A 556 -15.52 -23.54 -12.24
C LEU A 556 -15.84 -22.76 -13.54
N GLY A 557 -14.90 -22.70 -14.49
CA GLY A 557 -14.99 -21.90 -15.71
C GLY A 557 -14.77 -20.40 -15.49
N GLU A 558 -15.04 -19.60 -16.52
CA GLU A 558 -15.40 -18.20 -16.33
C GLU A 558 -16.84 -18.17 -15.79
N GLY A 559 -17.05 -17.51 -14.65
CA GLY A 559 -18.17 -17.79 -13.74
C GLY A 559 -19.58 -17.50 -14.27
N VAL A 560 -20.58 -18.05 -13.57
CA VAL A 560 -22.01 -17.84 -13.86
C VAL A 560 -22.34 -16.34 -13.81
N PRO A 561 -22.99 -15.75 -14.84
CA PRO A 561 -23.42 -14.36 -14.81
C PRO A 561 -24.29 -14.07 -13.57
N GLY A 562 -23.82 -13.19 -12.70
CA GLY A 562 -24.42 -12.93 -11.38
C GLY A 562 -23.63 -13.46 -10.17
N SER A 563 -22.51 -14.18 -10.36
CA SER A 563 -21.67 -14.70 -9.26
C SER A 563 -20.82 -13.63 -8.52
N GLY A 564 -21.27 -12.37 -8.47
CA GLY A 564 -20.53 -11.28 -7.82
C GLY A 564 -20.88 -9.88 -8.34
N ASP A 565 -22.12 -9.44 -8.13
CA ASP A 565 -22.47 -8.02 -8.29
C ASP A 565 -21.86 -7.18 -7.14
N PRO A 566 -21.24 -6.01 -7.40
CA PRO A 566 -20.53 -5.25 -6.35
C PRO A 566 -21.41 -4.74 -5.19
N LEU A 567 -22.72 -4.62 -5.42
CA LEU A 567 -23.67 -4.03 -4.49
C LEU A 567 -23.76 -4.77 -3.14
N GLU A 568 -23.50 -6.08 -3.11
CA GLU A 568 -23.52 -6.87 -1.86
C GLU A 568 -22.15 -6.94 -1.15
N SER A 569 -21.04 -6.53 -1.79
CA SER A 569 -19.72 -6.56 -1.14
C SER A 569 -19.26 -5.24 -0.55
N ASP A 570 -19.77 -4.12 -1.06
CA ASP A 570 -19.18 -2.79 -0.84
C ASP A 570 -20.06 -1.89 0.06
N GLY A 571 -21.26 -2.34 0.45
CA GLY A 571 -22.32 -1.56 1.10
C GLY A 571 -22.06 -0.92 2.47
N GLU A 572 -20.87 -1.08 3.05
CA GLU A 572 -20.45 -0.38 4.28
C GLU A 572 -19.01 0.19 4.22
N ASP A 573 -18.26 -0.05 3.13
CA ASP A 573 -16.88 0.44 2.97
C ASP A 573 -16.84 1.94 2.53
N VAL A 574 -17.96 2.69 2.67
CA VAL A 574 -18.18 4.05 2.12
C VAL A 574 -18.57 5.08 3.20
N ALA A 575 -18.46 4.74 4.49
CA ALA A 575 -18.87 5.61 5.61
C ALA A 575 -17.69 6.22 6.41
N ASP A 576 -16.44 6.01 5.98
CA ASP A 576 -15.21 6.27 6.77
C ASP A 576 -14.17 7.18 6.06
N GLU A 577 -14.55 7.90 4.99
CA GLU A 577 -13.71 8.95 4.32
C GLU A 577 -14.41 10.33 4.17
N ASP A 578 -15.28 10.68 5.14
CA ASP A 578 -15.57 12.05 5.64
C ASP A 578 -15.63 11.89 7.19
N ASP A 579 -15.47 12.86 8.10
CA ASP A 579 -15.48 14.33 8.04
C ASP A 579 -14.14 14.92 8.58
N GLY A 580 -13.78 16.19 8.42
CA GLY A 580 -14.48 17.35 7.83
C GLY A 580 -13.54 18.59 7.83
N GLU A 581 -14.01 19.84 7.86
CA GLU A 581 -15.36 20.32 8.17
C GLU A 581 -15.55 21.80 7.72
N VAL A 582 -16.82 22.22 7.56
CA VAL A 582 -17.41 23.59 7.46
C VAL A 582 -16.85 24.63 6.45
N MET A 583 -17.77 25.24 5.70
CA MET A 583 -17.52 26.48 4.95
C MET A 583 -17.53 27.74 5.83
N MET A 584 -16.60 28.68 5.60
CA MET A 584 -16.91 30.12 5.69
C MET A 584 -16.13 30.91 4.62
N GLU A 585 -16.67 32.06 4.22
CA GLU A 585 -16.44 32.66 2.91
C GLU A 585 -15.17 33.54 2.80
N THR A 586 -14.71 33.74 1.56
CA THR A 586 -13.92 34.87 0.99
C THR A 586 -12.93 35.64 1.91
N SER A 587 -11.67 35.84 1.50
CA SER A 587 -11.36 36.84 0.47
C SER A 587 -9.91 36.81 -0.09
N SER A 588 -9.81 36.80 -1.43
CA SER A 588 -8.85 37.47 -2.34
C SER A 588 -7.37 37.78 -1.98
N ASN A 589 -6.48 37.53 -2.98
CA ASN A 589 -5.13 38.12 -3.19
C ASN A 589 -4.00 37.71 -2.21
N GLY A 590 -2.70 37.61 -2.55
CA GLY A 590 -1.91 38.08 -3.72
C GLY A 590 -1.05 39.30 -3.32
N LYS A 591 0.26 39.46 -3.58
CA LYS A 591 1.34 38.82 -4.39
C LYS A 591 2.66 38.97 -3.58
N ARG A 592 3.67 38.08 -3.53
CA ARG A 592 4.66 37.53 -4.51
C ARG A 592 5.89 38.42 -4.82
N ALA A 593 7.01 38.11 -4.13
CA ALA A 593 8.45 38.37 -4.41
C ALA A 593 9.26 37.34 -3.56
N LYS A 594 10.55 36.91 -3.70
CA LYS A 594 11.79 37.24 -4.46
C LYS A 594 12.53 38.54 -4.05
N THR A 595 13.86 38.58 -3.88
CA THR A 595 15.00 37.60 -3.92
C THR A 595 15.94 37.80 -2.71
N GLY A 596 16.89 36.92 -2.36
CA GLY A 596 17.25 35.58 -2.88
C GLY A 596 18.76 35.41 -3.21
N ASP A 597 19.33 34.24 -2.89
CA ASP A 597 20.73 33.78 -3.07
C ASP A 597 21.78 34.42 -2.10
N SER A 598 22.83 33.75 -1.60
CA SER A 598 23.34 32.36 -1.77
C SER A 598 24.09 31.84 -0.50
N GLY A 599 24.38 30.54 -0.42
CA GLY A 599 25.53 30.00 0.35
C GLY A 599 25.31 29.37 1.76
N ASP A 600 25.39 28.03 1.80
CA ASP A 600 25.88 27.10 2.85
C ASP A 600 25.51 27.20 4.37
N LEU A 601 25.72 26.07 5.06
CA LEU A 601 25.57 25.74 6.50
C LEU A 601 25.59 26.90 7.53
N GLY A 602 24.46 27.13 8.23
CA GLY A 602 24.47 27.90 9.48
C GLY A 602 23.11 28.10 10.18
N ASP A 603 23.07 27.70 11.46
CA ASP A 603 22.14 28.13 12.54
C ASP A 603 20.60 28.03 12.37
N VAL A 604 19.87 28.07 13.51
CA VAL A 604 18.40 27.87 13.58
C VAL A 604 17.73 28.73 14.67
N GLU A 605 18.17 29.97 14.91
CA GLU A 605 17.62 30.78 16.03
C GLU A 605 17.10 32.19 15.70
N ASP A 606 17.54 32.89 14.64
CA ASP A 606 17.26 34.32 14.49
C ASP A 606 16.39 34.72 13.28
N LEU A 607 15.12 35.02 13.55
CA LEU A 607 14.25 35.81 12.64
C LEU A 607 13.26 36.70 13.42
N GLY A 608 13.74 37.30 14.53
CA GLY A 608 12.92 38.00 15.52
C GLY A 608 12.48 39.43 15.20
N ARG A 609 12.59 39.89 13.95
CA ARG A 609 12.29 41.28 13.51
C ARG A 609 11.80 41.39 12.06
N LEU A 610 10.49 41.48 11.84
CA LEU A 610 9.83 42.41 10.88
C LEU A 610 8.32 42.13 10.80
N LEU A 611 7.54 42.76 11.69
CA LEU A 611 6.17 43.24 11.49
C LEU A 611 5.66 43.84 12.81
N ARG A 612 5.47 45.15 12.82
CA ARG A 612 4.66 45.86 13.82
C ARG A 612 3.38 46.33 13.14
N ASP A 613 2.43 46.75 13.96
CA ASP A 613 1.26 47.56 13.64
C ASP A 613 0.11 46.86 12.87
N SER A 614 -0.82 46.32 13.66
CA SER A 614 -2.24 46.14 13.32
C SER A 614 -3.11 46.71 14.47
N PRO A 615 -4.12 47.55 14.21
CA PRO A 615 -5.23 47.75 15.15
C PRO A 615 -6.18 46.53 15.06
N LYS A 616 -6.52 45.81 16.13
CA LYS A 616 -7.26 46.18 17.37
C LYS A 616 -8.78 46.24 17.20
N ASP A 617 -9.42 45.08 17.39
CA ASP A 617 -10.61 44.86 18.24
C ASP A 617 -10.76 43.34 18.49
N GLY A 618 -11.55 42.82 19.45
CA GLY A 618 -12.35 43.49 20.47
C GLY A 618 -13.08 42.52 21.43
N ARG A 619 -12.39 42.08 22.50
CA ARG A 619 -12.90 41.35 23.71
C ARG A 619 -13.59 39.97 23.53
N ASN A 620 -12.99 38.94 24.15
CA ASN A 620 -13.58 38.32 25.35
C ASN A 620 -12.55 37.48 26.15
N LYS A 621 -12.90 37.04 27.37
CA LYS A 621 -12.02 36.29 28.29
C LYS A 621 -12.63 34.92 28.65
N ALA A 622 -11.81 33.87 28.66
CA ALA A 622 -12.04 32.61 29.38
C ALA A 622 -10.70 32.00 29.86
N ALA A 623 -10.75 30.90 30.62
CA ALA A 623 -9.63 30.30 31.34
C ALA A 623 -8.43 29.87 30.47
N GLY A 624 -7.24 29.78 31.08
CA GLY A 624 -5.99 29.41 30.41
C GLY A 624 -5.67 27.91 30.48
N ALA A 625 -5.12 27.38 29.39
CA ALA A 625 -4.58 26.02 29.27
C ALA A 625 -3.04 26.00 29.46
N PRO A 626 -2.42 24.85 29.77
CA PRO A 626 -0.97 24.76 30.02
C PRO A 626 -0.11 25.04 28.79
N LEU A 627 1.13 25.47 29.03
CA LEU A 627 2.14 25.73 28.00
C LEU A 627 2.77 24.42 27.51
N ALA A 628 3.24 24.40 26.26
CA ALA A 628 4.08 23.32 25.75
C ALA A 628 5.34 23.17 26.61
N VAL A 629 5.67 21.93 26.99
CA VAL A 629 6.79 21.63 27.89
C VAL A 629 8.07 21.41 27.09
N ASP A 630 8.97 22.39 27.13
CA ASP A 630 10.34 22.23 26.66
C ASP A 630 11.21 21.65 27.77
N PHE A 631 11.77 20.46 27.52
CA PHE A 631 12.64 19.73 28.45
C PHE A 631 14.13 20.02 28.25
N THR A 632 14.52 20.94 27.36
CA THR A 632 15.92 21.11 26.92
C THR A 632 16.67 22.30 27.53
N ALA A 633 15.98 23.26 28.15
CA ALA A 633 16.56 24.55 28.54
C ALA A 633 16.91 24.66 30.04
N TYR A 634 18.11 24.22 30.45
CA TYR A 634 18.63 24.41 31.80
C TYR A 634 19.34 25.77 31.99
N GLY A 635 18.55 26.80 32.35
CA GLY A 635 18.99 27.84 33.29
C GLY A 635 19.76 29.07 32.79
N THR A 636 19.07 30.05 32.20
CA THR A 636 19.36 31.47 32.49
C THR A 636 18.08 32.32 32.51
N SER A 637 17.95 33.23 33.48
CA SER A 637 16.72 34.01 33.70
C SER A 637 16.67 35.30 32.87
N GLN A 638 15.98 35.30 31.71
CA GLN A 638 15.62 36.53 30.98
C GLN A 638 14.14 36.58 30.52
N LYS A 639 13.71 37.76 30.07
CA LYS A 639 12.31 38.21 30.09
C LYS A 639 11.39 37.47 29.08
N ARG A 640 10.37 36.79 29.61
CA ARG A 640 9.26 36.19 28.84
C ARG A 640 8.64 37.18 27.85
N ARG A 641 8.68 36.87 26.56
CA ARG A 641 7.94 37.53 25.49
C ARG A 641 6.69 36.67 25.17
N LYS A 642 5.48 37.24 25.17
CA LYS A 642 4.26 36.47 24.88
C LYS A 642 4.21 36.10 23.40
N GLN A 643 4.26 34.80 23.10
CA GLN A 643 3.91 34.24 21.79
C GLN A 643 2.36 34.13 21.66
N PRO A 644 1.80 34.10 20.43
CA PRO A 644 0.41 33.73 20.21
C PRO A 644 0.17 32.25 20.55
N VAL A 645 -1.06 31.91 20.94
CA VAL A 645 -1.43 30.52 21.28
C VAL A 645 -1.56 29.70 20.00
N GLN A 646 -0.63 28.79 19.76
CA GLN A 646 -0.71 27.81 18.68
C GLN A 646 -1.63 26.67 19.11
N GLN A 647 -2.63 26.32 18.28
CA GLN A 647 -3.49 25.15 18.54
C GLN A 647 -2.63 23.88 18.53
N ILE A 648 -2.66 23.16 19.64
CA ILE A 648 -1.98 21.87 19.83
C ILE A 648 -2.79 20.80 19.09
N LYS A 649 -2.12 19.93 18.33
CA LYS A 649 -2.76 18.86 17.54
C LYS A 649 -2.78 17.54 18.30
N GLU A 650 -3.80 16.72 18.04
CA GLU A 650 -3.82 15.31 18.44
C GLU A 650 -2.67 14.52 17.80
N MET A 651 -2.23 13.44 18.44
CA MET A 651 -1.11 12.63 17.93
C MET A 651 -1.53 11.69 16.81
N VAL A 652 -2.71 11.06 16.96
CA VAL A 652 -3.36 10.21 15.98
C VAL A 652 -4.86 10.55 15.93
N PRO A 653 -5.26 11.59 15.17
CA PRO A 653 -6.67 11.95 14.97
C PRO A 653 -7.46 10.81 14.33
N LYS A 654 -8.76 10.68 14.60
CA LYS A 654 -9.60 9.60 14.07
C LYS A 654 -9.61 9.50 12.54
N GLY A 655 -9.84 10.61 11.84
CA GLY A 655 -9.76 10.69 10.37
C GLY A 655 -8.32 10.73 9.81
N SER A 656 -7.32 10.15 10.49
CA SER A 656 -5.95 10.11 9.98
C SER A 656 -5.60 8.74 9.40
N PRO A 657 -4.81 8.66 8.30
CA PRO A 657 -4.37 7.38 7.75
C PRO A 657 -3.60 6.50 8.75
N THR A 658 -2.96 7.10 9.75
CA THR A 658 -2.36 6.38 10.88
C THR A 658 -3.41 5.73 11.76
N TYR A 659 -4.52 6.40 12.11
CA TYR A 659 -5.61 5.80 12.88
C TYR A 659 -6.22 4.60 12.14
N THR A 660 -6.56 4.76 10.86
CA THR A 660 -7.12 3.69 10.02
C THR A 660 -6.15 2.50 9.90
N ALA A 661 -4.86 2.76 9.64
CA ALA A 661 -3.85 1.72 9.55
C ALA A 661 -3.59 0.99 10.89
N LEU A 662 -3.63 1.69 12.02
CA LEU A 662 -3.50 1.09 13.35
C LEU A 662 -4.73 0.24 13.70
N THR A 663 -5.93 0.77 13.46
CA THR A 663 -7.20 0.11 13.75
C THR A 663 -7.36 -1.16 12.92
N LYS A 664 -7.05 -1.11 11.61
CA LYS A 664 -6.98 -2.28 10.72
C LYS A 664 -5.95 -3.34 11.16
N GLN A 665 -4.94 -2.94 11.93
CA GLN A 665 -3.98 -3.86 12.57
C GLN A 665 -4.46 -4.38 13.95
N GLY A 666 -5.74 -4.22 14.28
CA GLY A 666 -6.39 -4.73 15.50
C GLY A 666 -6.19 -3.88 16.76
N TYR A 667 -5.66 -2.66 16.63
CA TYR A 667 -5.49 -1.74 17.76
C TYR A 667 -6.84 -1.11 18.14
N SER A 668 -7.06 -0.92 19.44
CA SER A 668 -7.98 0.10 19.91
C SER A 668 -7.17 1.33 20.30
N ILE A 669 -7.36 2.44 19.60
CA ILE A 669 -6.79 3.74 19.98
C ILE A 669 -7.58 4.28 21.18
N VAL A 670 -6.87 4.92 22.12
CA VAL A 670 -7.44 5.48 23.34
C VAL A 670 -6.98 6.92 23.48
N GLY A 671 -7.95 7.84 23.63
CA GLY A 671 -7.67 9.27 23.59
C GLY A 671 -7.11 9.71 22.23
N SER A 672 -6.20 10.68 22.26
CA SER A 672 -5.54 11.27 21.09
C SER A 672 -4.16 10.66 20.78
N HIS A 673 -3.59 9.88 21.71
CA HIS A 673 -2.18 9.44 21.61
C HIS A 673 -1.84 8.07 22.22
N SER A 674 -2.80 7.31 22.73
CA SER A 674 -2.57 6.01 23.40
C SER A 674 -3.23 4.86 22.64
N GLY A 675 -2.92 3.60 23.00
CA GLY A 675 -3.60 2.45 22.39
C GLY A 675 -3.29 1.10 23.03
N VAL A 676 -4.23 0.16 22.88
CA VAL A 676 -4.20 -1.20 23.44
C VAL A 676 -4.49 -2.25 22.38
N LYS A 677 -3.85 -3.42 22.49
CA LYS A 677 -4.09 -4.58 21.62
C LYS A 677 -4.02 -5.89 22.43
N ILE A 678 -4.71 -6.93 21.95
CA ILE A 678 -4.57 -8.28 22.49
C ILE A 678 -3.27 -8.93 21.96
N CYS A 679 -2.41 -9.42 22.87
CA CYS A 679 -1.16 -10.04 22.48
C CYS A 679 -1.42 -11.40 21.78
N ARG A 680 -0.59 -11.77 20.80
CA ARG A 680 -0.64 -13.10 20.16
C ARG A 680 -0.57 -14.24 21.19
N TRP A 681 0.25 -14.06 22.22
CA TRP A 681 0.40 -15.04 23.31
C TRP A 681 -0.79 -15.07 24.27
N THR A 682 -1.60 -14.01 24.34
CA THR A 682 -2.89 -14.01 25.07
C THR A 682 -3.89 -14.93 24.36
N LYS A 683 -4.06 -14.80 23.03
CA LYS A 683 -4.90 -15.72 22.24
C LYS A 683 -4.41 -17.18 22.36
N SER A 684 -3.10 -17.42 22.28
CA SER A 684 -2.48 -18.75 22.45
C SER A 684 -2.72 -19.35 23.84
N ALA A 685 -2.45 -18.59 24.91
CA ALA A 685 -2.62 -19.05 26.28
C ALA A 685 -4.10 -19.35 26.62
N LEU A 686 -5.05 -18.55 26.12
CA LEU A 686 -6.48 -18.83 26.27
C LEU A 686 -6.88 -20.18 25.67
N ARG A 687 -6.33 -20.54 24.50
CA ARG A 687 -6.54 -21.85 23.83
C ARG A 687 -5.67 -23.00 24.39
N GLY A 688 -4.83 -22.74 25.41
CA GLY A 688 -3.93 -23.75 25.97
C GLY A 688 -2.78 -24.18 25.05
N ARG A 689 -2.44 -23.37 24.04
CA ARG A 689 -1.47 -23.67 22.98
C ARG A 689 -0.05 -23.15 23.27
N GLY A 690 0.21 -22.73 24.51
CA GLY A 690 1.48 -22.18 24.98
C GLY A 690 1.36 -20.72 25.39
N SER A 691 2.07 -20.36 26.47
CA SER A 691 2.22 -18.98 26.96
C SER A 691 3.47 -18.30 26.37
N CYS A 692 3.58 -16.98 26.55
CA CYS A 692 4.77 -16.22 26.20
C CYS A 692 5.98 -16.62 27.06
N TYR A 693 7.20 -16.45 26.54
CA TYR A 693 8.46 -16.70 27.26
C TYR A 693 8.55 -16.03 28.64
N LYS A 694 7.87 -14.89 28.84
CA LYS A 694 7.81 -14.20 30.14
C LYS A 694 7.07 -14.98 31.22
N PHE A 695 6.28 -16.00 30.87
CA PHE A 695 5.76 -16.98 31.82
C PHE A 695 6.91 -17.83 32.39
N SER A 696 7.72 -18.45 31.52
CA SER A 696 8.89 -19.24 31.89
C SER A 696 9.92 -18.43 32.67
N PHE A 697 10.16 -17.17 32.27
CA PHE A 697 11.19 -16.32 32.90
C PHE A 697 10.74 -15.69 34.22
N TYR A 698 9.50 -15.20 34.32
CA TYR A 698 9.06 -14.31 35.42
C TYR A 698 7.68 -14.67 36.02
N GLY A 699 7.02 -15.72 35.53
CA GLY A 699 5.67 -16.10 35.97
C GLY A 699 4.54 -15.22 35.43
N ILE A 700 4.75 -14.46 34.34
CA ILE A 700 3.68 -13.62 33.74
C ILE A 700 2.64 -14.50 33.02
N ASN A 701 1.43 -14.56 33.56
CA ASN A 701 0.28 -15.19 32.90
C ASN A 701 -0.11 -14.40 31.65
N SER A 702 0.11 -14.99 30.46
CA SER A 702 -0.06 -14.30 29.18
C SER A 702 -1.51 -13.97 28.84
N HIS A 703 -2.47 -14.73 29.39
CA HIS A 703 -3.91 -14.46 29.31
C HIS A 703 -4.39 -13.38 30.29
N GLN A 704 -3.58 -12.97 31.27
CA GLN A 704 -3.90 -11.91 32.24
C GLN A 704 -3.07 -10.62 32.00
N CYS A 705 -2.50 -10.49 30.81
CA CYS A 705 -1.59 -9.41 30.43
C CYS A 705 -2.23 -8.44 29.43
N MET A 706 -2.35 -7.17 29.83
CA MET A 706 -2.77 -6.07 28.97
C MET A 706 -1.56 -5.46 28.25
N GLU A 707 -1.50 -5.56 26.93
CA GLU A 707 -0.43 -4.97 26.10
C GLU A 707 -0.87 -3.62 25.54
N THR A 708 -0.21 -2.54 25.97
CA THR A 708 -0.67 -1.16 25.74
C THR A 708 0.50 -0.18 25.60
N THR A 709 0.20 1.06 25.22
CA THR A 709 1.12 2.21 25.31
C THR A 709 0.36 3.52 25.59
N PRO A 710 0.90 4.41 26.44
CA PRO A 710 0.41 5.78 26.61
C PRO A 710 1.01 6.75 25.57
N SER A 711 1.84 6.27 24.64
CA SER A 711 2.50 7.09 23.62
C SER A 711 2.73 6.29 22.35
N LEU A 712 1.97 6.59 21.30
CA LEU A 712 2.17 6.00 19.96
C LEU A 712 3.41 6.56 19.24
N SER A 713 4.01 7.66 19.73
CA SER A 713 5.19 8.30 19.16
C SER A 713 6.50 7.68 19.65
N CYS A 714 7.49 7.55 18.76
CA CYS A 714 8.85 7.12 19.09
C CYS A 714 9.90 8.16 18.71
N SER A 715 11.08 8.09 19.34
CA SER A 715 12.27 8.89 19.00
C SER A 715 13.29 8.14 18.13
N ASN A 716 13.07 6.84 17.88
CA ASN A 716 13.86 5.98 17.00
C ASN A 716 13.05 5.49 15.79
N LYS A 717 13.74 5.02 14.74
CA LYS A 717 13.15 4.48 13.50
C LYS A 717 13.78 3.13 13.15
N CYS A 718 13.81 2.21 14.11
CA CYS A 718 14.58 0.97 14.03
C CYS A 718 14.20 0.13 12.80
N VAL A 719 15.18 -0.49 12.14
CA VAL A 719 14.98 -1.29 10.92
C VAL A 719 13.98 -2.44 11.12
N PHE A 720 14.03 -3.09 12.29
CA PHE A 720 13.14 -4.18 12.69
C PHE A 720 11.79 -3.69 13.26
N CYS A 721 11.57 -2.36 13.37
CA CYS A 721 10.28 -1.83 13.77
C CYS A 721 9.28 -2.04 12.62
N TRP A 722 8.43 -3.06 12.75
CA TRP A 722 7.39 -3.49 11.78
C TRP A 722 6.31 -2.42 11.42
N ARG A 723 6.52 -1.18 11.86
CA ARG A 723 5.63 0.00 11.74
C ARG A 723 6.36 1.20 11.14
N HIS A 724 7.50 0.95 10.50
CA HIS A 724 8.36 1.96 9.91
C HIS A 724 7.57 2.79 8.88
N GLY A 725 7.27 4.04 9.23
CA GLY A 725 6.51 4.98 8.40
C GLY A 725 5.03 5.18 8.78
N THR A 726 4.40 4.31 9.57
CA THR A 726 2.98 4.47 9.97
C THR A 726 2.80 5.22 11.28
N ASN A 727 3.72 5.06 12.22
CA ASN A 727 3.66 5.72 13.53
C ASN A 727 4.12 7.19 13.47
N PRO A 728 3.58 8.07 14.33
CA PRO A 728 4.17 9.38 14.58
C PRO A 728 5.57 9.23 15.20
N VAL A 729 6.41 10.26 15.01
CA VAL A 729 7.74 10.34 15.63
C VAL A 729 8.04 11.75 16.13
N GLY A 730 8.90 11.84 17.13
CA GLY A 730 9.32 13.10 17.74
C GLY A 730 10.43 12.95 18.78
N THR A 731 11.17 14.04 18.98
CA THR A 731 12.16 14.20 20.06
C THR A 731 11.57 14.91 21.28
N ASN A 732 10.60 15.81 21.07
CA ASN A 732 9.90 16.58 22.10
C ASN A 732 8.37 16.36 21.97
N TRP A 733 7.63 16.39 23.09
CA TRP A 733 6.18 16.26 23.07
C TRP A 733 5.53 17.54 22.53
N ARG A 734 4.73 17.41 21.46
CA ARG A 734 4.13 18.53 20.71
C ARG A 734 2.63 18.37 20.45
N TRP A 735 2.01 17.42 21.13
CA TRP A 735 0.64 16.98 20.92
C TRP A 735 -0.23 17.25 22.14
N VAL A 736 -1.54 17.04 21.99
CA VAL A 736 -2.47 16.97 23.13
C VAL A 736 -1.94 15.96 24.15
N VAL A 737 -2.11 16.27 25.43
CA VAL A 737 -1.77 15.37 26.54
C VAL A 737 -3.10 14.92 27.14
N ASP A 738 -3.45 13.66 26.92
CA ASP A 738 -4.64 13.05 27.50
C ASP A 738 -4.41 12.82 29.02
N PRO A 739 -5.40 13.03 29.90
CA PRO A 739 -5.27 12.73 31.32
C PRO A 739 -5.03 11.22 31.56
N PRO A 740 -4.18 10.83 32.53
CA PRO A 740 -3.83 9.42 32.75
C PRO A 740 -5.05 8.56 33.11
N GLN A 741 -6.07 9.14 33.75
CA GLN A 741 -7.35 8.47 34.05
C GLN A 741 -8.09 8.04 32.77
N LEU A 742 -8.18 8.93 31.76
CA LEU A 742 -8.86 8.64 30.48
C LEU A 742 -8.14 7.50 29.75
N ILE A 743 -6.80 7.53 29.74
CA ILE A 743 -5.99 6.46 29.16
C ILE A 743 -6.25 5.16 29.92
N PHE A 744 -6.18 5.17 31.26
CA PHE A 744 -6.31 3.98 32.10
C PHE A 744 -7.66 3.27 31.91
N ASP A 745 -8.77 4.00 32.01
CA ASP A 745 -10.10 3.42 31.86
C ASP A 745 -10.32 2.90 30.43
N GLY A 746 -9.95 3.70 29.43
CA GLY A 746 -10.13 3.35 28.02
C GLY A 746 -9.29 2.14 27.56
N VAL A 747 -8.06 1.97 28.06
CA VAL A 747 -7.27 0.76 27.75
C VAL A 747 -7.83 -0.46 28.46
N ARG A 748 -8.37 -0.31 29.68
CA ARG A 748 -9.02 -1.40 30.44
C ARG A 748 -10.28 -1.89 29.74
N GLU A 749 -11.16 -0.97 29.36
CA GLU A 749 -12.41 -1.28 28.66
C GLU A 749 -12.13 -1.99 27.33
N ASN A 750 -11.23 -1.44 26.50
CA ASN A 750 -10.89 -2.03 25.21
C ASN A 750 -10.16 -3.37 25.35
N HIS A 751 -9.33 -3.57 26.39
CA HIS A 751 -8.76 -4.88 26.68
C HIS A 751 -9.86 -5.88 27.03
N TYR A 752 -10.76 -5.55 27.96
CA TYR A 752 -11.86 -6.44 28.33
C TYR A 752 -12.84 -6.70 27.17
N LYS A 753 -13.07 -5.76 26.25
CA LYS A 753 -13.83 -5.99 25.01
C LYS A 753 -13.15 -7.07 24.16
N LYS A 754 -11.85 -6.94 23.88
CA LYS A 754 -11.07 -7.93 23.11
C LYS A 754 -10.90 -9.29 23.82
N ILE A 755 -10.94 -9.34 25.16
CA ILE A 755 -11.01 -10.61 25.90
C ILE A 755 -12.41 -11.24 25.82
N LYS A 756 -13.49 -10.46 25.86
CA LYS A 756 -14.87 -10.97 25.69
C LYS A 756 -15.09 -11.62 24.32
N MET A 757 -14.52 -11.04 23.25
CA MET A 757 -14.53 -11.61 21.89
C MET A 757 -13.90 -13.02 21.80
N MET A 758 -13.01 -13.39 22.74
CA MET A 758 -12.46 -14.76 22.81
C MET A 758 -13.43 -15.80 23.42
N ARG A 759 -14.68 -15.42 23.75
CA ARG A 759 -15.72 -16.35 24.22
C ARG A 759 -16.28 -17.14 23.04
N GLY A 760 -16.43 -18.45 23.18
CA GLY A 760 -16.95 -19.31 22.11
C GLY A 760 -15.90 -19.74 21.08
N VAL A 761 -14.73 -19.07 21.02
CA VAL A 761 -13.60 -19.49 20.18
C VAL A 761 -13.20 -20.95 20.53
N PRO A 762 -13.19 -21.88 19.56
CA PRO A 762 -12.93 -23.30 19.79
C PRO A 762 -11.65 -23.57 20.59
N GLY A 763 -11.71 -24.46 21.57
CA GLY A 763 -10.57 -24.82 22.42
C GLY A 763 -10.14 -23.77 23.46
N VAL A 764 -10.81 -22.61 23.57
CA VAL A 764 -10.56 -21.68 24.70
C VAL A 764 -10.94 -22.36 26.02
N ARG A 765 -9.97 -22.50 26.92
CA ARG A 765 -10.13 -23.16 28.21
C ARG A 765 -10.94 -22.25 29.15
N ALA A 766 -12.14 -22.67 29.54
CA ALA A 766 -13.07 -21.88 30.36
C ALA A 766 -12.43 -21.29 31.65
N ALA A 767 -11.58 -22.06 32.33
CA ALA A 767 -10.82 -21.58 33.49
C ALA A 767 -9.91 -20.39 33.16
N ARG A 768 -9.15 -20.45 32.05
CA ARG A 768 -8.28 -19.35 31.62
C ARG A 768 -9.07 -18.15 31.10
N PHE A 769 -10.24 -18.37 30.51
CA PHE A 769 -11.15 -17.27 30.16
C PHE A 769 -11.66 -16.53 31.41
N ALA A 770 -12.02 -17.26 32.48
CA ALA A 770 -12.39 -16.66 33.76
C ALA A 770 -11.22 -15.90 34.41
N GLU A 771 -10.01 -16.46 34.40
CA GLU A 771 -8.79 -15.80 34.87
C GLU A 771 -8.45 -14.52 34.07
N ALA A 772 -8.69 -14.52 32.75
CA ALA A 772 -8.41 -13.39 31.86
C ALA A 772 -9.34 -12.18 32.07
N MET A 773 -10.50 -12.37 32.71
CA MET A 773 -11.37 -11.26 33.14
C MET A 773 -10.82 -10.46 34.34
N ARG A 774 -9.62 -10.81 34.82
CA ARG A 774 -8.84 -10.04 35.80
C ARG A 774 -7.45 -9.77 35.24
N ILE A 775 -7.21 -8.53 34.77
CA ILE A 775 -5.86 -8.07 34.43
C ILE A 775 -4.97 -8.18 35.68
N ARG A 776 -3.82 -8.83 35.56
CA ARG A 776 -2.75 -8.86 36.60
C ARG A 776 -1.48 -8.17 36.17
N HIS A 777 -1.25 -8.04 34.86
CA HIS A 777 -0.01 -7.53 34.29
C HIS A 777 -0.30 -6.49 33.21
N CYS A 778 0.50 -5.42 33.15
CA CYS A 778 0.45 -4.40 32.11
C CYS A 778 1.81 -4.30 31.42
N ALA A 779 1.86 -4.71 30.16
CA ALA A 779 3.00 -4.57 29.28
C ALA A 779 2.95 -3.23 28.55
N LEU A 780 3.71 -2.26 29.08
CA LEU A 780 3.96 -0.96 28.47
C LEU A 780 5.07 -1.13 27.43
N SER A 781 4.70 -1.74 26.30
CA SER A 781 5.63 -2.18 25.26
C SER A 781 5.02 -2.34 23.86
N LEU A 782 3.77 -1.92 23.65
CA LEU A 782 3.02 -2.24 22.43
C LEU A 782 3.61 -1.57 21.18
N VAL A 783 3.83 -0.26 21.24
CA VAL A 783 4.38 0.58 20.17
C VAL A 783 4.77 1.96 20.75
N GLY A 784 5.63 2.69 20.05
CA GLY A 784 6.10 4.01 20.45
C GLY A 784 7.13 3.95 21.59
N GLU A 785 7.23 5.03 22.35
CA GLU A 785 8.09 5.14 23.53
C GLU A 785 7.23 5.53 24.75
N PRO A 786 6.86 4.57 25.63
CA PRO A 786 6.03 4.82 26.81
C PRO A 786 6.58 5.87 27.77
N ILE A 787 7.91 5.98 27.93
CA ILE A 787 8.52 6.92 28.88
C ILE A 787 8.46 8.38 28.42
N PHE A 788 8.05 8.61 27.17
CA PHE A 788 7.87 9.92 26.57
C PHE A 788 6.55 10.60 26.99
N TYR A 789 5.60 9.85 27.57
CA TYR A 789 4.33 10.38 28.06
C TYR A 789 4.52 11.21 29.35
N PRO A 790 4.12 12.50 29.40
CA PRO A 790 4.44 13.38 30.53
C PRO A 790 3.94 12.91 31.90
N HIS A 791 2.84 12.17 31.98
CA HIS A 791 2.25 11.70 33.24
C HIS A 791 2.49 10.19 33.49
N ILE A 792 3.60 9.64 32.99
CA ILE A 792 3.91 8.21 33.09
C ILE A 792 3.93 7.69 34.54
N ASN A 793 4.46 8.47 35.49
CA ASN A 793 4.47 8.09 36.91
C ASN A 793 3.06 8.04 37.52
N GLU A 794 2.15 8.96 37.14
CA GLU A 794 0.76 8.95 37.59
C GLU A 794 0.02 7.70 37.05
N PHE A 795 0.20 7.40 35.76
CA PHE A 795 -0.36 6.22 35.10
C PHE A 795 0.15 4.91 35.70
N LEU A 796 1.44 4.84 36.05
CA LEU A 796 2.03 3.72 36.78
C LEU A 796 1.40 3.57 38.18
N GLY A 797 1.24 4.68 38.91
CA GLY A 797 0.57 4.69 40.21
C GLY A 797 -0.89 4.19 40.14
N MET A 798 -1.61 4.49 39.06
CA MET A 798 -2.95 3.95 38.83
C MET A 798 -2.96 2.43 38.63
N LEU A 799 -2.03 1.89 37.82
CA LEU A 799 -1.88 0.45 37.65
C LEU A 799 -1.58 -0.26 38.97
N HIS A 800 -0.65 0.27 39.76
CA HIS A 800 -0.28 -0.33 41.04
C HIS A 800 -1.37 -0.26 42.10
N LYS A 801 -2.16 0.82 42.13
CA LYS A 801 -3.33 0.96 43.03
C LYS A 801 -4.38 -0.13 42.81
N GLU A 802 -4.51 -0.62 41.57
CA GLU A 802 -5.39 -1.74 41.19
C GLU A 802 -4.65 -3.10 41.21
N ARG A 803 -3.44 -3.14 41.78
CA ARG A 803 -2.53 -4.31 41.86
C ARG A 803 -2.27 -4.99 40.51
N ILE A 804 -2.07 -4.16 39.47
CA ILE A 804 -1.62 -4.54 38.13
C ILE A 804 -0.12 -4.25 38.02
N SER A 805 0.69 -5.28 37.76
CA SER A 805 2.17 -5.15 37.74
C SER A 805 2.66 -4.52 36.44
N SER A 806 3.60 -3.57 36.52
CA SER A 806 4.06 -2.79 35.37
C SER A 806 5.37 -3.30 34.76
N PHE A 807 5.36 -3.47 33.44
CA PHE A 807 6.52 -3.86 32.63
C PHE A 807 6.76 -2.80 31.56
N LEU A 808 7.66 -1.84 31.84
CA LEU A 808 7.93 -0.69 30.96
C LEU A 808 9.17 -0.93 30.11
N VAL A 809 9.03 -0.79 28.79
CA VAL A 809 10.12 -0.91 27.79
C VAL A 809 10.43 0.46 27.19
N CYS A 810 11.71 0.85 27.21
CA CYS A 810 12.20 2.09 26.57
C CYS A 810 13.46 1.88 25.70
N ASN A 811 13.75 2.85 24.84
CA ASN A 811 14.82 2.87 23.82
C ASN A 811 16.10 3.65 24.21
N ALA A 812 16.26 4.01 25.49
CA ALA A 812 17.41 4.75 26.02
C ALA A 812 17.70 6.13 25.38
N GLN A 813 16.71 6.83 24.80
CA GLN A 813 16.87 8.22 24.32
C GLN A 813 16.46 9.30 25.34
N HIS A 814 15.77 8.92 26.41
CA HIS A 814 15.12 9.83 27.38
C HIS A 814 15.71 9.70 28.79
N PRO A 815 16.98 10.10 29.02
CA PRO A 815 17.67 9.87 30.29
C PRO A 815 17.05 10.61 31.48
N ASP A 816 16.54 11.83 31.29
CA ASP A 816 15.97 12.62 32.39
C ASP A 816 14.64 12.03 32.88
N GLN A 817 13.79 11.58 31.95
CA GLN A 817 12.57 10.83 32.23
C GLN A 817 12.89 9.46 32.83
N LEU A 818 13.96 8.79 32.36
CA LEU A 818 14.42 7.54 32.94
C LEU A 818 14.91 7.71 34.38
N ALA A 819 15.66 8.78 34.69
CA ALA A 819 16.07 9.09 36.05
C ALA A 819 14.85 9.35 36.96
N ALA A 820 13.91 10.18 36.50
CA ALA A 820 12.69 10.55 37.22
C ALA A 820 11.59 9.47 37.26
N LEU A 821 11.80 8.28 36.67
CA LEU A 821 10.83 7.19 36.69
C LEU A 821 10.70 6.59 38.10
N ASN A 822 9.46 6.55 38.63
CA ASN A 822 9.11 5.89 39.89
C ASN A 822 9.31 4.36 39.79
N HIS A 823 9.12 3.62 40.90
CA HIS A 823 9.18 2.16 40.89
C HIS A 823 8.30 1.53 39.79
N VAL A 824 8.85 0.57 39.05
CA VAL A 824 8.11 -0.35 38.17
C VAL A 824 8.45 -1.80 38.52
N THR A 825 7.52 -2.73 38.29
CA THR A 825 7.74 -4.14 38.67
C THR A 825 8.91 -4.77 37.92
N GLN A 826 9.12 -4.38 36.65
CA GLN A 826 10.37 -4.64 35.92
C GLN A 826 10.59 -3.60 34.80
N LEU A 827 11.75 -2.95 34.81
CA LEU A 827 12.18 -1.96 33.81
C LEU A 827 13.01 -2.63 32.72
N TYR A 828 12.67 -2.34 31.47
CA TYR A 828 13.34 -2.84 30.28
C TYR A 828 13.99 -1.72 29.47
N VAL A 829 15.25 -1.93 29.09
CA VAL A 829 15.93 -1.14 28.07
C VAL A 829 16.19 -2.03 26.85
N SER A 830 15.76 -1.57 25.68
CA SER A 830 16.09 -2.21 24.40
C SER A 830 17.53 -1.85 24.03
N ILE A 831 18.37 -2.87 23.82
CA ILE A 831 19.81 -2.74 23.54
C ILE A 831 20.08 -3.50 22.25
N ASP A 832 19.77 -2.86 21.12
CA ASP A 832 19.70 -3.52 19.81
C ASP A 832 20.97 -3.29 18.94
N ALA A 833 22.03 -2.72 19.54
CA ALA A 833 23.36 -2.61 18.96
C ALA A 833 24.42 -2.39 20.07
N SER A 834 25.65 -2.87 19.85
CA SER A 834 26.77 -2.71 20.79
C SER A 834 27.47 -1.34 20.74
N ASN A 835 27.48 -0.67 19.59
CA ASN A 835 28.34 0.50 19.29
C ASN A 835 27.58 1.64 18.58
N LYS A 836 28.19 2.83 18.50
CA LYS A 836 27.56 4.06 17.98
C LYS A 836 27.14 3.93 16.51
N GLU A 837 27.95 3.27 15.70
CA GLU A 837 27.75 3.09 14.26
C GLU A 837 26.65 2.07 13.98
N SER A 838 26.68 0.90 14.64
CA SER A 838 25.60 -0.09 14.60
C SER A 838 24.29 0.49 15.12
N LEU A 839 24.28 1.24 16.24
CA LEU A 839 23.06 1.86 16.76
C LEU A 839 22.47 2.88 15.76
N ARG A 840 23.32 3.65 15.06
CA ARG A 840 22.87 4.57 14.02
C ARG A 840 22.29 3.85 12.79
N LYS A 841 22.87 2.70 12.41
CA LYS A 841 22.44 1.86 11.28
C LYS A 841 21.12 1.13 11.58
N VAL A 842 21.03 0.52 12.76
CA VAL A 842 19.93 -0.35 13.21
C VAL A 842 18.76 0.47 13.74
N ASP A 843 18.98 1.35 14.72
CA ASP A 843 17.91 2.01 15.48
C ASP A 843 17.48 3.35 14.87
N ARG A 844 18.36 3.97 14.07
CA ARG A 844 18.11 5.24 13.35
C ARG A 844 17.49 6.33 14.27
N PRO A 845 18.12 6.65 15.42
CA PRO A 845 17.61 7.63 16.37
C PRO A 845 17.52 9.04 15.77
N LEU A 846 16.56 9.84 16.26
CA LEU A 846 16.32 11.21 15.80
C LEU A 846 17.12 12.28 16.53
N HIS A 847 17.67 11.95 17.70
CA HIS A 847 18.54 12.85 18.48
C HIS A 847 19.93 12.95 17.83
N ARG A 848 20.57 14.13 17.89
CA ARG A 848 21.97 14.30 17.41
C ARG A 848 22.98 13.73 18.42
N ASP A 849 22.64 13.83 19.70
CA ASP A 849 23.33 13.37 20.90
C ASP A 849 22.86 11.96 21.34
N PHE A 850 22.42 11.12 20.38
CA PHE A 850 21.76 9.84 20.63
C PHE A 850 22.61 8.83 21.41
N TRP A 851 23.92 8.83 21.20
CA TRP A 851 24.86 7.88 21.82
C TRP A 851 25.26 8.31 23.24
N GLU A 852 25.30 9.63 23.45
CA GLU A 852 25.57 10.27 24.71
C GLU A 852 24.36 10.13 25.64
N ARG A 853 23.14 10.25 25.10
CA ARG A 853 21.86 9.89 25.76
C ARG A 853 21.80 8.40 26.12
N PHE A 854 22.13 7.53 25.16
CA PHE A 854 22.13 6.08 25.34
C PHE A 854 23.04 5.67 26.50
N GLN A 855 24.31 6.10 26.47
CA GLN A 855 25.27 5.90 27.55
C GLN A 855 24.75 6.38 28.92
N ARG A 856 24.22 7.61 29.00
CA ARG A 856 23.66 8.16 30.24
C ARG A 856 22.48 7.32 30.77
N CYS A 857 21.65 6.74 29.89
CA CYS A 857 20.60 5.81 30.30
C CYS A 857 21.17 4.50 30.89
N LEU A 858 22.31 4.02 30.40
CA LEU A 858 22.97 2.82 30.94
C LEU A 858 23.52 3.07 32.35
N ASP A 859 24.08 4.27 32.59
CA ASP A 859 24.57 4.69 33.89
C ASP A 859 23.41 4.80 34.91
N ILE A 860 22.28 5.40 34.51
CA ILE A 860 21.05 5.47 35.32
C ILE A 860 20.50 4.06 35.62
N LEU A 861 20.63 3.11 34.68
CA LEU A 861 20.23 1.72 34.91
C LEU A 861 21.13 1.03 35.95
N ARG A 862 22.43 1.37 35.99
CA ARG A 862 23.41 0.91 37.00
C ARG A 862 23.04 1.36 38.41
N GLU A 863 22.37 2.50 38.55
CA GLU A 863 21.82 2.99 39.82
C GLU A 863 20.47 2.33 40.14
N LYS A 864 19.52 2.33 39.20
CA LYS A 864 18.16 1.77 39.46
C LYS A 864 18.13 0.26 39.72
N ARG A 865 19.14 -0.51 39.30
CA ARG A 865 19.26 -1.96 39.56
C ARG A 865 19.27 -2.36 41.05
N PHE A 866 19.47 -1.41 41.95
CA PHE A 866 19.42 -1.64 43.40
C PHE A 866 18.03 -1.42 43.99
N LYS A 867 17.15 -0.71 43.28
CA LYS A 867 15.75 -0.44 43.69
C LYS A 867 14.75 -1.34 42.97
N GLN A 868 14.89 -1.47 41.65
CA GLN A 868 13.94 -2.23 40.82
C GLN A 868 14.63 -3.16 39.83
N ARG A 869 13.91 -4.20 39.41
CA ARG A 869 14.42 -5.20 38.47
C ARG A 869 14.70 -4.55 37.12
N THR A 870 15.96 -4.57 36.69
CA THR A 870 16.41 -3.99 35.42
C THR A 870 16.74 -5.08 34.40
N VAL A 871 16.29 -4.91 33.16
CA VAL A 871 16.45 -5.88 32.08
C VAL A 871 17.03 -5.21 30.85
N PHE A 872 18.14 -5.73 30.35
CA PHE A 872 18.56 -5.51 28.97
C PHE A 872 17.81 -6.46 28.06
N ARG A 873 17.28 -5.99 26.93
CA ARG A 873 16.67 -6.84 25.91
C ARG A 873 17.36 -6.61 24.56
N LEU A 874 18.06 -7.63 24.07
CA LEU A 874 18.81 -7.61 22.82
C LEU A 874 17.98 -8.28 21.72
N THR A 875 17.60 -7.54 20.68
CA THR A 875 16.96 -8.10 19.48
C THR A 875 18.02 -8.49 18.46
N LEU A 876 18.34 -9.78 18.38
CA LEU A 876 19.34 -10.32 17.46
C LEU A 876 18.78 -10.42 16.03
N VAL A 877 19.50 -9.81 15.10
CA VAL A 877 19.21 -9.67 13.67
C VAL A 877 20.43 -10.14 12.88
N LYS A 878 20.28 -11.26 12.16
CA LYS A 878 21.39 -11.88 11.41
C LYS A 878 21.87 -10.98 10.26
N GLY A 879 23.19 -10.84 10.11
CA GLY A 879 23.83 -9.87 9.22
C GLY A 879 23.74 -8.40 9.67
N PHE A 880 23.30 -8.11 10.90
CA PHE A 880 23.24 -6.75 11.46
C PHE A 880 23.96 -6.59 12.80
N ASN A 881 23.73 -7.47 13.77
CA ASN A 881 24.22 -7.30 15.17
C ASN A 881 24.48 -8.62 15.93
N ILE A 882 24.89 -9.68 15.20
CA ILE A 882 25.23 -11.01 15.78
C ILE A 882 26.72 -11.32 15.61
N GLU A 883 27.24 -11.14 14.40
CA GLU A 883 28.66 -11.33 14.06
C GLU A 883 29.52 -10.28 14.78
N ASP A 884 30.58 -10.73 15.45
CA ASP A 884 31.62 -9.96 16.15
C ASP A 884 31.20 -8.93 17.23
N GLU A 885 29.89 -8.69 17.46
CA GLU A 885 29.42 -7.71 18.47
C GLU A 885 29.44 -8.23 19.94
N VAL A 886 29.82 -9.50 20.21
CA VAL A 886 29.73 -10.12 21.55
C VAL A 886 30.52 -9.35 22.62
N GLU A 887 31.76 -8.95 22.33
CA GLU A 887 32.58 -8.17 23.29
C GLU A 887 31.96 -6.79 23.56
N GLY A 888 31.43 -6.13 22.52
CA GLY A 888 30.77 -4.83 22.67
C GLY A 888 29.46 -4.90 23.47
N TYR A 889 28.67 -5.97 23.33
CA TYR A 889 27.53 -6.18 24.23
C TYR A 889 27.96 -6.46 25.67
N ALA A 890 29.09 -7.16 25.87
CA ALA A 890 29.66 -7.34 27.20
C ALA A 890 30.14 -6.00 27.81
N ASP A 891 30.70 -5.06 27.03
CA ASP A 891 31.04 -3.71 27.49
C ASP A 891 29.80 -2.95 28.02
N LEU A 892 28.68 -3.02 27.29
CA LEU A 892 27.42 -2.37 27.71
C LEU A 892 26.83 -3.01 28.98
N ILE A 893 26.96 -4.33 29.14
CA ILE A 893 26.55 -5.07 30.34
C ILE A 893 27.47 -4.75 31.52
N GLU A 894 28.78 -4.65 31.33
CA GLU A 894 29.75 -4.25 32.35
C GLU A 894 29.50 -2.83 32.87
N ARG A 895 29.09 -1.92 31.97
CA ARG A 895 28.72 -0.54 32.30
C ARG A 895 27.42 -0.43 33.11
N SER A 896 26.39 -1.23 32.80
CA SER A 896 25.05 -1.08 33.38
C SER A 896 24.70 -2.09 34.48
N LEU A 897 25.32 -3.27 34.44
CA LEU A 897 25.12 -4.41 35.34
C LEU A 897 23.63 -4.73 35.62
N PRO A 898 22.78 -4.92 34.59
CA PRO A 898 21.34 -5.13 34.75
C PRO A 898 21.04 -6.41 35.54
N CYS A 899 19.89 -6.48 36.20
CA CYS A 899 19.48 -7.71 36.91
C CYS A 899 19.41 -8.92 35.97
N PHE A 900 18.98 -8.70 34.73
CA PHE A 900 18.78 -9.72 33.70
C PHE A 900 19.16 -9.23 32.30
N VAL A 901 19.48 -10.17 31.42
CA VAL A 901 19.64 -9.94 29.98
C VAL A 901 18.75 -10.94 29.23
N GLU A 902 17.73 -10.44 28.53
CA GLU A 902 16.94 -11.20 27.56
C GLU A 902 17.62 -11.10 26.19
N ILE A 903 18.13 -12.22 25.67
CA ILE A 903 18.63 -12.30 24.30
C ILE A 903 17.53 -12.95 23.45
N LYS A 904 17.16 -12.33 22.33
CA LYS A 904 16.01 -12.77 21.52
C LYS A 904 16.21 -12.61 20.03
N GLY A 905 15.94 -13.66 19.25
CA GLY A 905 15.89 -13.59 17.79
C GLY A 905 14.76 -12.71 17.27
N VAL A 906 15.06 -11.86 16.29
CA VAL A 906 14.07 -11.01 15.60
C VAL A 906 12.99 -11.86 14.92
N THR A 907 11.73 -11.44 15.01
CA THR A 907 10.63 -12.08 14.29
C THR A 907 10.30 -11.26 13.03
N TYR A 908 10.61 -11.80 11.85
CA TYR A 908 10.29 -11.13 10.59
C TYR A 908 8.77 -11.00 10.40
N CYS A 909 8.34 -9.80 9.99
CA CYS A 909 6.93 -9.41 9.94
C CYS A 909 6.39 -9.22 8.51
N GLY A 910 7.10 -9.63 7.45
CA GLY A 910 6.54 -9.74 6.10
C GLY A 910 6.18 -8.45 5.35
N THR A 911 6.14 -7.29 6.03
CA THR A 911 5.64 -6.05 5.42
C THR A 911 6.56 -5.51 4.34
N SER A 912 5.97 -4.86 3.33
CA SER A 912 6.71 -4.08 2.32
C SER A 912 7.61 -3.00 2.92
N THR A 913 7.25 -2.48 4.11
CA THR A 913 8.08 -1.54 4.89
C THR A 913 9.34 -2.22 5.46
N SER A 914 9.29 -3.48 5.91
CA SER A 914 10.50 -4.24 6.30
C SER A 914 11.44 -4.47 5.13
N SER A 915 10.92 -4.79 3.93
CA SER A 915 11.71 -4.88 2.70
C SER A 915 12.42 -3.55 2.38
N SER A 916 11.71 -2.42 2.52
CA SER A 916 12.30 -1.08 2.32
C SER A 916 13.36 -0.69 3.37
N ALA A 917 13.34 -1.34 4.54
CA ALA A 917 14.34 -1.15 5.58
C ALA A 917 15.60 -2.03 5.39
N GLY A 918 15.58 -2.98 4.46
CA GLY A 918 16.67 -3.93 4.19
C GLY A 918 16.59 -5.24 5.00
N LEU A 919 15.42 -5.61 5.50
CA LEU A 919 15.21 -6.88 6.21
C LEU A 919 14.46 -7.91 5.37
N SER A 920 14.81 -9.17 5.57
CA SER A 920 14.24 -10.35 4.93
C SER A 920 14.10 -11.51 5.92
N MET A 921 13.48 -12.61 5.51
CA MET A 921 13.47 -13.87 6.28
C MET A 921 14.88 -14.40 6.60
N ALA A 922 15.90 -14.10 5.77
CA ALA A 922 17.27 -14.55 6.02
C ALA A 922 17.97 -13.80 7.18
N ASN A 923 17.36 -12.71 7.67
CA ASN A 923 17.85 -11.95 8.83
C ASN A 923 17.27 -12.45 10.17
N VAL A 924 16.38 -13.45 10.14
CA VAL A 924 15.88 -14.15 11.34
C VAL A 924 16.91 -15.21 11.76
N PRO A 925 17.49 -15.13 12.97
CA PRO A 925 18.37 -16.19 13.45
C PRO A 925 17.59 -17.44 13.86
N PHE A 926 18.16 -18.61 13.59
CA PHE A 926 17.68 -19.87 14.13
C PHE A 926 17.95 -19.98 15.63
N TYR A 927 17.26 -20.90 16.32
CA TYR A 927 17.43 -21.03 17.77
C TYR A 927 18.85 -21.39 18.19
N SER A 928 19.51 -22.28 17.44
CA SER A 928 20.92 -22.62 17.64
C SER A 928 21.82 -21.39 17.59
N GLU A 929 21.63 -20.49 16.63
CA GLU A 929 22.44 -19.27 16.47
C GLU A 929 22.28 -18.30 17.65
N VAL A 930 21.08 -18.25 18.25
CA VAL A 930 20.84 -17.53 19.50
C VAL A 930 21.54 -18.24 20.68
N CYS A 931 21.47 -19.57 20.76
CA CYS A 931 22.17 -20.35 21.79
C CYS A 931 23.70 -20.21 21.71
N ASP A 932 24.27 -20.20 20.51
CA ASP A 932 25.70 -20.02 20.25
C ASP A 932 26.18 -18.62 20.67
N PHE A 933 25.41 -17.58 20.31
CA PHE A 933 25.65 -16.20 20.76
C PHE A 933 25.57 -16.08 22.28
N VAL A 934 24.52 -16.63 22.91
CA VAL A 934 24.33 -16.57 24.37
C VAL A 934 25.44 -17.32 25.10
N THR A 935 25.83 -18.50 24.61
CA THR A 935 26.94 -19.29 25.17
C THR A 935 28.29 -18.58 25.02
N SER A 936 28.45 -17.75 23.99
CA SER A 936 29.65 -16.94 23.78
C SER A 936 29.67 -15.71 24.69
N LEU A 937 28.52 -15.04 24.85
CA LEU A 937 28.35 -13.92 25.77
C LEU A 937 28.51 -14.34 27.24
N ASP A 938 27.94 -15.48 27.64
CA ASP A 938 28.09 -16.05 28.99
C ASP A 938 29.57 -16.31 29.34
N LYS A 939 30.33 -16.91 28.40
CA LYS A 939 31.78 -17.09 28.55
C LYS A 939 32.53 -15.77 28.68
N GLU A 940 32.14 -14.75 27.93
CA GLU A 940 32.78 -13.43 27.95
C GLU A 940 32.50 -12.66 29.26
N LEU A 941 31.25 -12.68 29.73
CA LEU A 941 30.87 -12.10 31.03
C LEU A 941 31.57 -12.82 32.20
N ASN A 942 31.75 -14.14 32.09
CA ASN A 942 32.52 -14.93 33.06
C ASN A 942 34.03 -14.68 32.96
N ARG A 943 34.60 -14.48 31.76
CA ARG A 943 36.00 -14.06 31.56
C ARG A 943 36.30 -12.72 32.24
N ARG A 944 35.33 -11.81 32.25
CA ARG A 944 35.37 -10.50 32.94
C ARG A 944 35.03 -10.56 34.43
N GLY A 945 34.58 -11.71 34.95
CA GLY A 945 34.23 -11.89 36.38
C GLY A 945 32.95 -11.16 36.81
N LEU A 946 31.99 -10.96 35.90
CA LEU A 946 30.82 -10.10 36.15
C LEU A 946 29.67 -10.79 36.91
N ASN A 947 29.79 -12.09 37.23
CA ASN A 947 28.83 -12.89 38.01
C ASN A 947 27.42 -12.94 37.37
N TYR A 948 27.39 -13.44 36.13
CA TYR A 948 26.18 -13.77 35.37
C TYR A 948 26.21 -15.25 34.97
N GLY A 949 25.03 -15.82 34.77
CA GLY A 949 24.90 -17.14 34.17
C GLY A 949 23.58 -17.32 33.41
N ILE A 950 23.54 -18.30 32.51
CA ILE A 950 22.31 -18.73 31.85
C ILE A 950 21.31 -19.28 32.88
N ALA A 951 20.12 -18.69 32.91
CA ALA A 951 19.11 -18.93 33.94
C ALA A 951 17.85 -19.63 33.44
N ALA A 952 17.35 -19.23 32.26
CA ALA A 952 16.14 -19.79 31.68
C ALA A 952 16.14 -19.69 30.15
N GLU A 953 15.31 -20.48 29.48
CA GLU A 953 15.11 -20.42 28.03
C GLU A 953 13.64 -20.52 27.61
N HIS A 954 13.34 -20.18 26.37
CA HIS A 954 12.07 -20.47 25.72
C HIS A 954 12.28 -20.61 24.21
N ALA A 955 12.61 -21.83 23.77
CA ALA A 955 12.94 -22.13 22.38
C ALA A 955 11.84 -21.70 21.39
N HIS A 956 10.56 -21.83 21.80
CA HIS A 956 9.41 -21.43 20.98
C HIS A 956 9.28 -19.90 20.79
N SER A 957 9.97 -19.07 21.57
CA SER A 957 10.10 -17.62 21.33
C SER A 957 11.47 -17.20 20.80
N CYS A 958 12.35 -18.15 20.49
CA CYS A 958 13.76 -17.92 20.12
C CYS A 958 14.46 -16.97 21.12
N CYS A 959 14.34 -17.27 22.43
CA CYS A 959 14.73 -16.35 23.49
C CYS A 959 15.37 -17.08 24.69
N VAL A 960 16.42 -16.49 25.26
CA VAL A 960 17.19 -17.02 26.40
C VAL A 960 17.44 -15.91 27.41
N LEU A 961 17.53 -16.28 28.69
CA LEU A 961 17.74 -15.37 29.82
C LEU A 961 19.10 -15.62 30.48
N LEU A 962 19.96 -14.60 30.49
CA LEU A 962 21.03 -14.50 31.47
C LEU A 962 20.51 -13.76 32.71
N ALA A 963 20.95 -14.18 33.89
CA ALA A 963 20.67 -13.48 35.15
C ALA A 963 21.97 -13.23 35.93
N SER A 964 22.00 -12.15 36.71
CA SER A 964 23.07 -11.95 37.70
C SER A 964 22.92 -12.95 38.84
N ASP A 965 24.03 -13.46 39.39
CA ASP A 965 24.04 -14.43 40.51
C ASP A 965 23.34 -13.89 41.79
N ARG A 966 23.01 -12.59 41.86
CA ARG A 966 22.06 -12.01 42.85
C ARG A 966 20.74 -12.81 42.95
N PHE A 967 20.29 -13.41 41.85
CA PHE A 967 19.06 -14.20 41.77
C PHE A 967 19.31 -15.72 41.87
N LYS A 968 20.46 -16.15 42.43
CA LYS A 968 20.88 -17.56 42.50
C LYS A 968 21.02 -18.03 43.94
N VAL A 969 19.88 -18.35 44.55
CA VAL A 969 19.80 -18.75 45.96
C VAL A 969 20.03 -20.26 46.08
N ASN A 970 20.97 -20.67 46.93
CA ASN A 970 21.35 -22.08 47.16
C ASN A 970 21.70 -22.85 45.86
N GLY A 971 22.34 -22.16 44.91
CA GLY A 971 22.72 -22.71 43.60
C GLY A 971 21.59 -22.76 42.57
N LYS A 972 20.34 -22.47 42.94
CA LYS A 972 19.18 -22.44 42.05
C LYS A 972 18.79 -21.02 41.67
N TRP A 973 18.34 -20.84 40.44
CA TRP A 973 17.80 -19.57 39.96
C TRP A 973 16.43 -19.25 40.56
N ARG A 974 16.18 -17.97 40.83
CA ARG A 974 14.91 -17.40 41.32
C ARG A 974 14.51 -16.20 40.46
N THR A 975 14.31 -16.46 39.17
CA THR A 975 13.97 -15.42 38.18
C THR A 975 12.52 -14.98 38.29
N LEU A 976 11.64 -15.78 38.90
CA LEU A 976 10.21 -15.45 39.10
C LEU A 976 10.03 -14.25 40.03
N ILE A 977 8.88 -13.60 39.92
CA ILE A 977 8.50 -12.39 40.67
C ILE A 977 7.40 -12.78 41.66
N ASP A 978 7.56 -12.44 42.94
CA ASP A 978 6.44 -12.43 43.88
C ASP A 978 5.68 -11.10 43.73
N TYR A 979 4.63 -11.15 42.91
CA TYR A 979 3.79 -9.99 42.61
C TYR A 979 3.09 -9.44 43.84
N ASP A 980 2.63 -10.32 44.74
CA ASP A 980 1.86 -9.89 45.90
C ASP A 980 2.79 -9.35 47.00
N LYS A 981 4.03 -9.85 47.10
CA LYS A 981 5.07 -9.21 47.92
C LYS A 981 5.57 -7.89 47.35
N PHE A 982 5.68 -7.75 46.03
CA PHE A 982 5.97 -6.46 45.38
C PHE A 982 4.92 -5.40 45.76
N PHE A 983 3.63 -5.73 45.70
CA PHE A 983 2.57 -4.78 46.10
C PHE A 983 2.59 -4.46 47.60
N GLN A 984 2.84 -5.45 48.47
CA GLN A 984 3.04 -5.18 49.91
C GLN A 984 4.17 -4.17 50.15
N LEU A 985 5.34 -4.38 49.54
CA LEU A 985 6.49 -3.48 49.72
C LEU A 985 6.20 -2.06 49.18
N LEU A 986 5.50 -1.96 48.06
CA LEU A 986 5.10 -0.68 47.46
C LEU A 986 4.03 0.07 48.28
N GLU A 987 3.14 -0.66 48.94
CA GLU A 987 2.12 -0.11 49.85
C GLU A 987 2.72 0.27 51.22
N GLU A 988 3.66 -0.53 51.74
CA GLU A 988 4.40 -0.29 53.00
C GLU A 988 5.37 0.90 52.90
N LYS A 989 6.08 1.04 51.76
CA LYS A 989 7.20 1.98 51.59
C LYS A 989 6.94 3.12 50.59
N GLY A 990 5.85 3.06 49.82
CA GLY A 990 5.49 4.05 48.81
C GLY A 990 6.23 3.90 47.47
N GLN A 991 5.86 4.71 46.48
CA GLN A 991 6.37 4.63 45.09
C GLN A 991 7.85 4.98 44.91
N ASP A 992 8.45 5.66 45.89
CA ASP A 992 9.88 5.97 45.97
C ASP A 992 10.60 5.13 47.06
N GLY A 993 9.89 4.14 47.60
CA GLY A 993 10.29 3.36 48.77
C GLY A 993 11.59 2.57 48.59
N ASP A 994 12.38 2.49 49.66
CA ASP A 994 13.67 1.81 49.64
C ASP A 994 13.50 0.29 49.87
N PHE A 995 13.33 -0.45 48.78
CA PHE A 995 13.38 -1.91 48.72
C PHE A 995 14.11 -2.34 47.45
N SER A 996 14.62 -3.58 47.46
CA SER A 996 15.49 -4.14 46.45
C SER A 996 14.78 -5.16 45.55
N PRO A 997 15.30 -5.45 44.35
CA PRO A 997 14.85 -6.55 43.49
C PRO A 997 14.78 -7.92 44.16
N GLU A 998 15.62 -8.14 45.17
CA GLU A 998 15.73 -9.37 45.94
C GLU A 998 14.57 -9.57 46.92
N ASP A 999 14.00 -8.49 47.47
CA ASP A 999 12.93 -8.51 48.49
C ASP A 999 11.59 -9.08 47.98
N TYR A 1000 11.45 -9.23 46.66
CA TYR A 1000 10.27 -9.78 45.97
C TYR A 1000 10.64 -10.84 44.92
N MET A 1001 11.75 -11.57 45.15
CA MET A 1001 12.00 -12.83 44.44
C MET A 1001 10.89 -13.85 44.71
N GLY A 1002 10.36 -14.44 43.63
CA GLY A 1002 9.36 -15.49 43.72
C GLY A 1002 9.95 -16.86 44.06
N GLN A 1003 9.20 -17.89 43.67
CA GLN A 1003 9.63 -19.28 43.77
C GLN A 1003 10.83 -19.58 42.87
N GLU A 1004 11.44 -20.75 43.06
CA GLU A 1004 12.55 -21.21 42.23
C GLU A 1004 12.12 -21.33 40.77
N THR A 1005 13.00 -20.95 39.85
CA THR A 1005 12.75 -21.04 38.41
C THR A 1005 12.45 -22.50 38.06
N PRO A 1006 11.26 -22.80 37.48
CA PRO A 1006 10.85 -24.19 37.25
C PRO A 1006 11.85 -24.93 36.37
N GLU A 1007 12.06 -26.22 36.63
CA GLU A 1007 13.05 -27.03 35.90
C GLU A 1007 12.77 -27.08 34.39
N TRP A 1008 11.50 -27.19 33.97
CA TRP A 1008 11.12 -27.09 32.55
C TRP A 1008 11.40 -25.72 31.91
N ALA A 1009 11.67 -24.67 32.71
CA ALA A 1009 12.03 -23.33 32.26
C ALA A 1009 13.56 -23.08 32.22
N THR A 1010 14.38 -23.91 32.89
CA THR A 1010 15.84 -23.73 32.93
C THR A 1010 16.51 -24.17 31.62
N TRP A 1011 17.74 -23.69 31.42
CA TRP A 1011 18.59 -24.04 30.27
C TRP A 1011 18.74 -25.55 30.06
N GLY A 1012 18.51 -26.02 28.83
CA GLY A 1012 18.55 -27.43 28.43
C GLY A 1012 17.17 -28.09 28.30
N ASN A 1013 16.11 -27.48 28.83
CA ASN A 1013 14.77 -28.08 28.94
C ASN A 1013 13.71 -27.43 28.01
N GLY A 1014 14.13 -26.56 27.08
CA GLY A 1014 13.30 -26.00 26.00
C GLY A 1014 12.33 -24.89 26.41
N GLY A 1015 11.97 -24.81 27.69
CA GLY A 1015 11.29 -23.66 28.29
C GLY A 1015 9.77 -23.65 28.30
N PHE A 1016 9.13 -24.67 27.73
CA PHE A 1016 7.69 -24.66 27.44
C PHE A 1016 6.85 -25.17 28.62
N ASP A 1017 5.73 -24.49 28.91
CA ASP A 1017 4.84 -24.84 30.04
C ASP A 1017 4.21 -26.24 29.83
N PRO A 1018 4.49 -27.25 30.67
CA PRO A 1018 4.00 -28.62 30.50
C PRO A 1018 2.48 -28.76 30.70
N ARG A 1019 1.77 -27.68 31.08
CA ARG A 1019 0.30 -27.63 31.17
C ARG A 1019 -0.35 -27.25 29.83
N ASP A 1020 0.45 -26.85 28.84
CA ASP A 1020 0.01 -26.45 27.50
C ASP A 1020 0.48 -27.43 26.44
N GLN A 1021 -0.26 -27.52 25.35
CA GLN A 1021 0.06 -28.39 24.23
C GLN A 1021 0.71 -27.56 23.13
N ARG A 1022 1.92 -27.93 22.72
CA ARG A 1022 2.57 -27.34 21.55
C ARG A 1022 1.86 -27.81 20.29
N VAL A 1023 1.53 -26.90 19.38
CA VAL A 1023 0.86 -27.21 18.11
C VAL A 1023 1.60 -26.63 16.91
N ASP A 1024 1.38 -27.22 15.73
CA ASP A 1024 1.88 -26.71 14.45
C ASP A 1024 0.98 -25.61 13.87
N ARG A 1025 1.25 -25.19 12.63
CA ARG A 1025 0.45 -24.18 11.90
C ARG A 1025 -0.96 -24.68 11.49
N LYS A 1026 -1.36 -25.89 11.86
CA LYS A 1026 -2.62 -26.58 11.49
C LYS A 1026 -3.30 -27.17 12.74
N GLY A 1027 -3.09 -26.55 13.90
CA GLY A 1027 -3.64 -26.99 15.18
C GLY A 1027 -3.12 -28.34 15.72
N ARG A 1028 -2.30 -29.10 14.96
CA ARG A 1028 -1.93 -30.48 15.31
C ARG A 1028 -0.88 -30.50 16.41
N PRO A 1029 -0.97 -31.40 17.40
CA PRO A 1029 0.06 -31.56 18.41
C PRO A 1029 1.45 -31.79 17.81
N ILE A 1030 2.45 -31.10 18.35
CA ILE A 1030 3.87 -31.37 18.13
C ILE A 1030 4.38 -32.12 19.36
N GLU A 1031 4.79 -33.38 19.18
CA GLU A 1031 5.60 -34.08 20.19
C GLU A 1031 6.94 -33.35 20.37
N ILE A 1032 7.41 -33.26 21.62
CA ILE A 1032 8.53 -32.41 22.04
C ILE A 1032 9.85 -33.15 21.93
#